data_AF-A0A1U9QLF4-F1
#
_entry.id   AF-A0A1U9QLF4-F1
#
_cell.length_a   1.000
_cell.length_b   1.000
_cell.length_c   1.000
_cell.angle_alpha   90.00
_cell.angle_beta   90.00
_cell.angle_gamma   90.00
#
_symmetry.space_group_name_H-M   'P 1'
#
loop_
_entity.id
_entity.type
_entity.pdbx_description
1 polymer ?
#
loop_
_entity_poly.entity_id
_entity_poly.type
_entity_poly.pdbx_seq_one_letter_code
_entity_poly.pdbx_strand_id
1 'polypeptide(L)'
;MPAEPRNRLSRRHLIGILVAGAAGLALPLGNGGTAAALDHRGATAPTAVGHLTVNGREDEPLGVDDTAPRLGWRVTSAQNGWAQSAYQIRAAHSAPDLVRGAYLWDSGKVRSDAQTDIPWQGRALTSRQEVVWQVRVWDSRGRVTPWSRPSSWEMGLLKRGDWGEARWIEYPSRSISDPLPLFARAFKVEQRHAAGVVKARLYLSGVGLHLAQLNGKAVTDEVLAPGNSNYQLSTEYRVYDVTRLLRPGANTVGVELGHGTALVSRSVTNPATGRTAPYSWWQSQVKGSGTLSAPAGAGDTVVKVSGVTGYHVGGTVNIDTGDGGERLETREITAIGTPGAEGTGISFKPGLESAHMTGAAVTGSGNPLASTDPSAGAAVTPRLIARLEITKADGSVDTIVSDRSWQTAFGATTTNNWYSGTDYDARREQAGWAGPGADLSATAKRRDGSPTGWIRAGIAPPPNQTTELVWRAGEPVRVVDRIRPVGLTEPRPGVWVFDFGQNFAGWPELTLDRAVPAGTTVTMRPAESLAADGTIDQASIMGGGAGRGTDVFAAYTARGDRGGESWHPELNYFGMQWVQVTGLPEGYRLSLRTVTGLQLHADTPVAGTFTTSNARINRIHRMARYSVMSNMMSTFTDCPGREKLAYPADYLQPFGSLHRHFGYAAYLRTMQRHLVEGQSKAGDNIGNVALKAPVYDWGYTGRFGDEINWGNGIVLTPWYLYETYGDTRTMARHYPEMQAFLTYIRTRKAGTGANAFIVDAALADWIAAETTSGRITGTWGYHQVADRMAKMAALLGRHADADEYRALADNIRTAFNDAFFNTTLGRYTSEGNLGTTGATQAAQALALDEGLVPASERERVLDALVELIENFHPFGGGPHFSGGTIGLAPTVRALTAAGRDDVLWKVLQEDTRPSYGYFMAPTTANPEGLTTIPEQWDMGNSKNHVILLQIEEWFHSALVGIRQAPGSVGYRELVIDPRVAGDLTHAEGSYRTPYGEAKSKWTLEGSTFRLTVTVPPNTTAEVRLPKGVIRAHEVPDGATPQDTEGDRRIHTVPSGTYSFTVRDMPSAP
;
A
#
# COMPACT_ATOMS: atom_id res chain seq x y z
N MET A 1 14.27 -18.66 -31.24
CA MET A 1 15.51 -17.88 -31.05
C MET A 1 16.05 -18.21 -29.67
N PRO A 2 17.36 -18.46 -29.48
CA PRO A 2 17.87 -18.93 -28.21
C PRO A 2 17.86 -17.81 -27.17
N ALA A 3 17.43 -18.18 -25.96
CA ALA A 3 17.27 -17.29 -24.81
C ALA A 3 18.62 -16.90 -24.22
N GLU A 4 18.87 -15.59 -24.08
CA GLU A 4 19.92 -15.08 -23.20
C GLU A 4 19.37 -14.88 -21.78
N PRO A 5 20.12 -15.26 -20.73
CA PRO A 5 19.71 -15.05 -19.36
C PRO A 5 19.95 -13.60 -18.94
N ARG A 6 18.90 -12.90 -18.52
CA ARG A 6 18.99 -11.57 -17.90
C ARG A 6 19.58 -11.71 -16.50
N ASN A 7 20.91 -11.67 -16.39
CA ASN A 7 21.61 -11.45 -15.13
C ASN A 7 21.55 -9.96 -14.76
N ARG A 8 20.66 -9.59 -13.84
CA ARG A 8 20.89 -8.46 -12.93
C ARG A 8 21.02 -9.03 -11.53
N LEU A 9 22.24 -8.89 -10.98
CA LEU A 9 22.62 -9.30 -9.64
C LEU A 9 21.69 -8.66 -8.60
N SER A 10 20.88 -9.49 -7.96
CA SER A 10 20.21 -9.17 -6.70
C SER A 10 21.29 -8.91 -5.64
N ARG A 11 21.32 -7.68 -5.12
CA ARG A 11 22.08 -7.34 -3.90
C ARG A 11 21.26 -7.80 -2.69
N ARG A 12 21.53 -9.02 -2.23
CA ARG A 12 21.60 -9.47 -0.80
C ARG A 12 21.16 -10.93 -0.66
N HIS A 13 22.13 -11.83 -0.49
CA HIS A 13 22.05 -12.94 0.44
C HIS A 13 23.06 -12.65 1.55
N LEU A 14 22.60 -12.48 2.79
CA LEU A 14 23.44 -12.53 3.99
C LEU A 14 22.56 -12.97 5.17
N ILE A 15 23.11 -13.88 5.99
CA ILE A 15 22.52 -14.74 7.04
C ILE A 15 21.96 -16.07 6.47
N GLY A 16 22.47 -17.27 6.73
CA GLY A 16 23.65 -17.76 7.45
C GLY A 16 23.58 -19.30 7.55
N ILE A 17 24.57 -20.04 7.03
CA ILE A 17 24.85 -21.44 7.40
C ILE A 17 26.38 -21.59 7.49
N LEU A 18 26.85 -21.88 8.70
CA LEU A 18 28.22 -22.23 9.05
C LEU A 18 28.31 -23.75 9.09
N VAL A 19 29.01 -24.38 8.14
CA VAL A 19 29.59 -25.73 8.33
C VAL A 19 30.97 -25.75 7.66
N ALA A 20 31.97 -26.15 8.46
CA ALA A 20 33.36 -26.27 8.10
C ALA A 20 33.64 -27.46 7.16
N GLY A 21 34.68 -27.34 6.33
CA GLY A 21 35.23 -28.45 5.55
C GLY A 21 36.45 -28.00 4.74
N ALA A 22 37.63 -28.45 5.17
CA ALA A 22 38.93 -28.02 4.67
C ALA A 22 39.39 -28.77 3.39
N ALA A 23 40.46 -28.21 2.80
CA ALA A 23 41.53 -28.83 2.02
C ALA A 23 41.47 -28.78 0.47
N GLY A 24 42.42 -27.99 -0.07
CA GLY A 24 43.40 -28.47 -1.05
C GLY A 24 43.06 -28.37 -2.53
N LEU A 25 43.69 -27.43 -3.25
CA LEU A 25 44.79 -27.73 -4.20
C LEU A 25 45.20 -26.49 -5.01
N ALA A 26 46.52 -26.34 -5.13
CA ALA A 26 47.26 -25.26 -5.76
C ALA A 26 47.27 -25.34 -7.29
N LEU A 27 47.55 -24.21 -7.96
CA LEU A 27 48.66 -23.97 -8.93
C LEU A 27 48.52 -22.56 -9.59
N PRO A 28 49.60 -21.99 -10.18
CA PRO A 28 50.13 -20.68 -9.78
C PRO A 28 49.79 -19.52 -10.73
N LEU A 29 49.77 -18.31 -10.16
CA LEU A 29 49.84 -17.05 -10.90
C LEU A 29 51.29 -16.55 -10.94
N GLY A 30 51.71 -16.13 -12.14
CA GLY A 30 53.04 -15.59 -12.41
C GLY A 30 53.27 -14.22 -11.77
N ASN A 31 54.51 -14.01 -11.37
CA ASN A 31 55.09 -12.79 -10.79
C ASN A 31 55.04 -11.58 -11.72
N GLY A 32 54.96 -10.40 -11.10
CA GLY A 32 55.81 -9.27 -11.50
C GLY A 32 55.11 -7.93 -11.63
N GLY A 33 55.04 -7.17 -10.53
CA GLY A 33 54.64 -5.76 -10.56
C GLY A 33 54.47 -5.16 -9.18
N THR A 34 55.57 -4.84 -8.51
CA THR A 34 55.61 -4.10 -7.25
C THR A 34 55.01 -2.70 -7.43
N ALA A 35 53.78 -2.50 -6.97
CA ALA A 35 53.25 -1.17 -6.65
C ALA A 35 53.38 -0.96 -5.14
N ALA A 36 54.13 0.08 -4.77
CA ALA A 36 54.37 0.47 -3.39
C ALA A 36 53.04 0.59 -2.62
N ALA A 37 52.98 -0.06 -1.46
CA ALA A 37 51.91 0.11 -0.49
C ALA A 37 51.94 1.56 0.00
N LEU A 38 50.98 2.37 -0.46
CA LEU A 38 50.61 3.61 0.20
C LEU A 38 49.79 3.23 1.43
N ASP A 39 50.35 3.53 2.60
CA ASP A 39 49.73 3.44 3.92
C ASP A 39 48.51 4.38 3.97
N HIS A 40 47.33 3.90 3.58
CA HIS A 40 46.07 4.62 3.77
C HIS A 40 45.59 4.45 5.22
N ARG A 41 46.26 5.13 6.14
CA ARG A 41 45.69 5.44 7.46
C ARG A 41 44.61 6.52 7.28
N GLY A 42 43.35 6.16 7.48
CA GLY A 42 42.34 7.02 8.12
C GLY A 42 41.83 8.27 7.40
N ALA A 43 41.61 8.27 6.08
CA ALA A 43 40.81 9.32 5.45
C ALA A 43 39.31 8.97 5.54
N THR A 44 38.59 9.57 6.48
CA THR A 44 37.12 9.55 6.48
C THR A 44 36.61 10.19 5.20
N ALA A 45 35.68 9.54 4.49
CA ALA A 45 35.07 10.09 3.29
C ALA A 45 34.46 11.47 3.60
N PRO A 46 34.57 12.46 2.70
CA PRO A 46 34.02 13.79 2.96
C PRO A 46 32.50 13.75 3.14
N THR A 47 31.97 14.57 4.04
CA THR A 47 30.52 14.74 4.24
C THR A 47 29.83 15.03 2.91
N ALA A 48 28.81 14.25 2.57
CA ALA A 48 28.10 14.33 1.31
C ALA A 48 26.58 14.34 1.50
N VAL A 49 25.86 14.93 0.57
CA VAL A 49 24.39 14.93 0.54
C VAL A 49 23.90 13.94 -0.53
N GLY A 50 22.94 13.10 -0.17
CA GLY A 50 22.34 12.10 -1.04
C GLY A 50 20.90 11.80 -0.65
N HIS A 51 20.32 10.74 -1.24
CA HIS A 51 18.93 10.33 -0.97
C HIS A 51 17.94 11.49 -1.11
N LEU A 52 18.01 12.19 -2.24
CA LEU A 52 17.12 13.30 -2.55
C LEU A 52 15.71 12.75 -2.74
N THR A 53 14.74 13.36 -2.07
CA THR A 53 13.33 12.94 -2.14
C THR A 53 12.45 14.01 -2.74
N VAL A 54 11.49 13.62 -3.56
CA VAL A 54 10.37 14.44 -4.03
C VAL A 54 9.08 13.79 -3.56
N ASN A 55 8.31 14.49 -2.71
CA ASN A 55 7.08 13.96 -2.09
C ASN A 55 7.29 12.61 -1.37
N GLY A 56 8.46 12.43 -0.74
CA GLY A 56 8.82 11.20 -0.03
C GLY A 56 9.42 10.10 -0.90
N ARG A 57 9.48 10.27 -2.24
CA ARG A 57 10.05 9.28 -3.16
C ARG A 57 11.49 9.59 -3.53
N GLU A 58 12.34 8.57 -3.57
CA GLU A 58 13.77 8.65 -3.95
C GLU A 58 14.05 8.23 -5.41
N ASP A 59 13.01 7.90 -6.18
CA ASP A 59 13.12 7.18 -7.46
C ASP A 59 12.99 8.05 -8.72
N GLU A 60 13.19 9.36 -8.58
CA GLU A 60 13.06 10.35 -9.66
C GLU A 60 11.68 10.30 -10.34
N PRO A 61 10.58 10.56 -9.59
CA PRO A 61 9.24 10.23 -10.03
C PRO A 61 8.81 10.95 -11.31
N LEU A 62 8.14 10.20 -12.18
CA LEU A 62 7.50 10.71 -13.40
C LEU A 62 5.99 10.88 -13.18
N GLY A 63 5.42 11.94 -13.76
CA GLY A 63 3.98 12.18 -13.70
C GLY A 63 3.50 12.79 -12.39
N VAL A 64 4.34 13.56 -11.71
CA VAL A 64 3.94 14.23 -10.45
C VAL A 64 2.88 15.29 -10.77
N ASP A 65 1.69 15.20 -10.17
CA ASP A 65 0.67 16.27 -10.31
C ASP A 65 0.72 17.29 -9.16
N ASP A 66 1.50 17.03 -8.12
CA ASP A 66 1.68 18.00 -7.05
C ASP A 66 2.51 19.20 -7.53
N THR A 67 1.84 20.32 -7.81
CA THR A 67 2.46 21.56 -8.32
C THR A 67 3.29 22.33 -7.30
N ALA A 68 3.31 21.91 -6.03
CA ALA A 68 4.24 22.43 -5.04
C ALA A 68 4.88 21.27 -4.25
N PRO A 69 5.70 20.45 -4.92
CA PRO A 69 6.25 19.25 -4.30
C PRO A 69 7.10 19.58 -3.07
N ARG A 70 7.26 18.57 -2.21
CA ARG A 70 8.09 18.64 -1.01
C ARG A 70 9.43 17.96 -1.26
N LEU A 71 10.50 18.68 -0.98
CA LEU A 71 11.86 18.23 -1.16
C LEU A 71 12.47 17.80 0.18
N GLY A 72 13.36 16.82 0.11
CA GLY A 72 14.12 16.36 1.27
C GLY A 72 15.44 15.72 0.85
N TRP A 73 16.35 15.55 1.79
CA TRP A 73 17.65 14.93 1.57
C TRP A 73 18.20 14.31 2.85
N ARG A 74 19.21 13.46 2.70
CA ARG A 74 19.99 12.94 3.82
C ARG A 74 21.45 13.30 3.69
N VAL A 75 22.10 13.50 4.83
CA VAL A 75 23.54 13.72 4.92
C VAL A 75 24.21 12.39 5.24
N THR A 76 25.32 12.11 4.57
CA THR A 76 26.05 10.84 4.62
C THR A 76 27.53 11.10 4.88
N SER A 77 28.22 10.11 5.44
CA SER A 77 29.67 10.18 5.72
C SER A 77 30.09 11.39 6.57
N ALA A 78 29.22 11.82 7.49
CA ALA A 78 29.50 12.94 8.37
C ALA A 78 30.32 12.52 9.59
N GLN A 79 31.13 13.44 10.12
CA GLN A 79 31.82 13.27 11.40
C GLN A 79 30.82 13.27 12.56
N ASN A 80 31.21 12.70 13.71
CA ASN A 80 30.41 12.80 14.94
C ASN A 80 30.14 14.28 15.28
N GLY A 81 28.95 14.56 15.79
CA GLY A 81 28.51 15.92 16.15
C GLY A 81 28.06 16.77 14.97
N TRP A 82 27.87 16.19 13.77
CA TRP A 82 27.45 16.95 12.60
C TRP A 82 25.99 17.41 12.70
N ALA A 83 25.78 18.71 12.46
CA ALA A 83 24.47 19.34 12.38
C ALA A 83 24.43 20.38 11.26
N GLN A 84 23.28 20.52 10.62
CA GLN A 84 23.05 21.47 9.54
C GLN A 84 22.77 22.86 10.11
N SER A 85 23.34 23.89 9.50
CA SER A 85 23.09 25.31 9.82
C SER A 85 22.39 26.05 8.69
N ALA A 86 22.56 25.58 7.45
CA ALA A 86 21.98 26.17 6.27
C ALA A 86 21.94 25.17 5.11
N TYR A 87 21.10 25.43 4.12
CA TYR A 87 21.07 24.73 2.86
C TYR A 87 21.00 25.70 1.67
N GLN A 88 21.26 25.19 0.48
CA GLN A 88 20.95 25.86 -0.78
C GLN A 88 20.49 24.82 -1.79
N ILE A 89 19.35 25.09 -2.41
CA ILE A 89 18.75 24.28 -3.48
C ILE A 89 18.90 25.04 -4.80
N ARG A 90 19.26 24.31 -5.84
CA ARG A 90 19.17 24.77 -7.23
C ARG A 90 18.36 23.79 -8.02
N ALA A 91 17.44 24.32 -8.82
CA ALA A 91 16.64 23.56 -9.76
C ALA A 91 16.63 24.24 -11.13
N ALA A 92 16.65 23.46 -12.20
CA ALA A 92 16.58 23.93 -13.58
C ALA A 92 15.84 22.91 -14.46
N HIS A 93 15.62 23.24 -15.73
CA HIS A 93 14.98 22.34 -16.69
C HIS A 93 15.84 21.13 -17.08
N SER A 94 17.16 21.23 -16.91
CA SER A 94 18.11 20.19 -17.30
C SER A 94 19.42 20.29 -16.50
N ALA A 95 20.21 19.22 -16.49
CA ALA A 95 21.54 19.26 -15.88
C ALA A 95 22.48 20.30 -16.54
N PRO A 96 22.51 20.48 -17.87
CA PRO A 96 23.25 21.58 -18.49
C PRO A 96 22.79 22.98 -18.04
N ASP A 97 21.49 23.20 -17.83
CA ASP A 97 20.96 24.48 -17.33
C ASP A 97 21.38 24.76 -15.89
N LEU A 98 21.44 23.72 -15.04
CA LEU A 98 21.99 23.82 -13.68
C LEU A 98 23.44 24.31 -13.71
N VAL A 99 24.25 23.85 -14.66
CA VAL A 99 25.66 24.26 -14.78
C VAL A 99 25.79 25.69 -15.32
N ARG A 100 24.96 26.07 -16.30
CA ARG A 100 24.96 27.42 -16.90
C ARG A 100 24.33 28.50 -16.02
N GLY A 101 23.60 28.13 -14.97
CA GLY A 101 22.93 29.07 -14.07
C GLY A 101 21.54 29.51 -14.53
N ALA A 102 20.92 28.80 -15.47
CA ALA A 102 19.56 29.06 -15.95
C ALA A 102 18.52 28.39 -15.04
N TYR A 103 18.39 28.90 -13.81
CA TYR A 103 17.59 28.26 -12.77
C TYR A 103 16.09 28.52 -12.89
N LEU A 104 15.31 27.47 -12.63
CA LEU A 104 13.89 27.56 -12.24
C LEU A 104 13.75 28.08 -10.81
N TRP A 105 14.73 27.76 -9.97
CA TRP A 105 14.82 28.16 -8.58
C TRP A 105 16.27 28.09 -8.10
N ASP A 106 16.75 29.14 -7.46
CA ASP A 106 17.91 29.10 -6.57
C ASP A 106 17.44 29.69 -5.23
N SER A 107 17.48 28.89 -4.17
CA SER A 107 17.04 29.35 -2.85
C SER A 107 17.99 30.38 -2.23
N GLY A 108 19.19 30.54 -2.79
CA GLY A 108 20.32 31.12 -2.07
C GLY A 108 20.66 30.30 -0.82
N LYS A 109 21.57 30.83 0.00
CA LYS A 109 21.88 30.23 1.31
C LYS A 109 20.73 30.52 2.28
N VAL A 110 19.91 29.53 2.56
CA VAL A 110 18.83 29.60 3.55
C VAL A 110 19.37 29.13 4.90
N ARG A 111 19.35 30.01 5.92
CA ARG A 111 19.73 29.65 7.30
C ARG A 111 18.60 28.84 7.92
N SER A 112 18.76 27.53 7.92
CA SER A 112 17.80 26.57 8.45
C SER A 112 18.48 25.21 8.61
N ASP A 113 18.09 24.51 9.65
CA ASP A 113 18.48 23.15 9.97
C ASP A 113 17.48 22.11 9.43
N ALA A 114 16.44 22.55 8.70
CA ALA A 114 15.47 21.68 8.06
C ALA A 114 16.07 20.96 6.84
N GLN A 115 15.74 19.68 6.68
CA GLN A 115 16.20 18.84 5.57
C GLN A 115 15.10 17.96 4.98
N THR A 116 13.86 18.14 5.45
CA THR A 116 12.65 17.42 5.05
C THR A 116 11.50 18.43 4.94
N ASP A 117 10.42 18.05 4.25
CA ASP A 117 9.25 18.89 4.00
C ASP A 117 9.56 20.30 3.43
N ILE A 118 10.66 20.44 2.66
CA ILE A 118 11.05 21.74 2.10
C ILE A 118 10.11 22.06 0.93
N PRO A 119 9.31 23.14 1.01
CA PRO A 119 8.38 23.48 -0.06
C PRO A 119 9.14 23.94 -1.31
N TRP A 120 8.68 23.52 -2.48
CA TRP A 120 9.03 24.19 -3.72
C TRP A 120 8.68 25.68 -3.65
N GLN A 121 9.68 26.56 -3.88
CA GLN A 121 9.52 28.01 -3.94
C GLN A 121 9.97 28.61 -5.28
N GLY A 122 10.17 27.75 -6.29
CA GLY A 122 10.45 28.20 -7.64
C GLY A 122 9.20 28.70 -8.36
N ARG A 123 9.35 28.97 -9.66
CA ARG A 123 8.21 29.32 -10.53
C ARG A 123 7.14 28.23 -10.50
N ALA A 124 5.88 28.61 -10.69
CA ALA A 124 4.77 27.67 -10.78
C ALA A 124 5.04 26.59 -11.83
N LEU A 125 4.91 25.32 -11.42
CA LEU A 125 5.17 24.17 -12.26
C LEU A 125 4.02 23.95 -13.25
N THR A 126 4.38 23.52 -14.46
CA THR A 126 3.44 23.28 -15.57
C THR A 126 3.53 21.83 -16.06
N SER A 127 2.55 21.38 -16.82
CA SER A 127 2.47 20.01 -17.33
C SER A 127 3.70 19.65 -18.17
N ARG A 128 4.19 18.41 -18.05
CA ARG A 128 5.38 17.87 -18.75
C ARG A 128 6.72 18.50 -18.35
N GLN A 129 6.70 19.43 -17.41
CA GLN A 129 7.90 20.14 -17.01
C GLN A 129 8.84 19.20 -16.27
N GLU A 130 10.03 19.02 -16.83
CA GLU A 130 11.14 18.35 -16.16
C GLU A 130 11.82 19.34 -15.23
N VAL A 131 12.16 18.86 -14.03
CA VAL A 131 12.93 19.61 -13.05
C VAL A 131 14.10 18.75 -12.59
N VAL A 132 15.31 19.21 -12.87
CA VAL A 132 16.55 18.65 -12.35
C VAL A 132 17.04 19.54 -11.23
N TRP A 133 17.32 18.97 -10.07
CA TRP A 133 17.67 19.72 -8.87
C TRP A 133 18.82 19.09 -8.09
N GLN A 134 19.49 19.93 -7.31
CA GLN A 134 20.59 19.54 -6.43
C GLN A 134 20.57 20.40 -5.18
N VAL A 135 21.18 19.89 -4.11
CA VAL A 135 21.28 20.56 -2.82
C VAL A 135 22.70 20.51 -2.30
N ARG A 136 23.12 21.56 -1.58
CA ARG A 136 24.30 21.55 -0.72
C ARG A 136 23.96 22.15 0.63
N VAL A 137 24.72 21.79 1.64
CA VAL A 137 24.44 22.18 3.03
C VAL A 137 25.68 22.73 3.70
N TRP A 138 25.48 23.54 4.74
CA TRP A 138 26.54 24.01 5.62
C TRP A 138 26.38 23.35 6.98
N ASP A 139 27.49 22.92 7.56
CA ASP A 139 27.51 22.48 8.96
C ASP A 139 27.50 23.68 9.93
N SER A 140 27.36 23.40 11.23
CA SER A 140 27.40 24.40 12.30
C SER A 140 28.72 25.17 12.41
N ARG A 141 29.81 24.70 11.77
CA ARG A 141 31.11 25.38 11.70
C ARG A 141 31.26 26.22 10.42
N GLY A 142 30.20 26.34 9.62
CA GLY A 142 30.20 27.09 8.37
C GLY A 142 30.90 26.39 7.20
N ARG A 143 31.26 25.10 7.33
CA ARG A 143 31.85 24.31 6.24
C ARG A 143 30.75 23.85 5.30
N VAL A 144 30.94 24.06 4.00
CA VAL A 144 29.98 23.69 2.96
C VAL A 144 30.28 22.31 2.40
N THR A 145 29.25 21.51 2.12
CA THR A 145 29.39 20.26 1.37
C THR A 145 29.59 20.55 -0.12
N PRO A 146 30.13 19.61 -0.90
CA PRO A 146 29.89 19.58 -2.33
C PRO A 146 28.38 19.60 -2.63
N TRP A 147 28.02 19.99 -3.86
CA TRP A 147 26.67 19.74 -4.37
C TRP A 147 26.39 18.24 -4.37
N SER A 148 25.16 17.87 -4.03
CA SER A 148 24.67 16.51 -4.24
C SER A 148 24.78 16.14 -5.72
N ARG A 149 24.79 14.84 -6.02
CA ARG A 149 24.43 14.41 -7.38
C ARG A 149 23.03 14.97 -7.70
N PRO A 150 22.81 15.56 -8.89
CA PRO A 150 21.47 16.00 -9.26
C PRO A 150 20.49 14.83 -9.29
N SER A 151 19.27 15.09 -8.84
CA SER A 151 18.09 14.24 -8.96
C SER A 151 17.04 14.99 -9.79
N SER A 152 15.96 14.33 -10.18
CA SER A 152 14.92 14.94 -10.98
C SER A 152 13.52 14.48 -10.61
N TRP A 153 12.52 15.23 -11.07
CA TRP A 153 11.16 14.74 -11.25
C TRP A 153 10.58 15.32 -12.53
N GLU A 154 9.53 14.71 -13.04
CA GLU A 154 8.81 15.23 -14.20
C GLU A 154 7.32 15.40 -13.86
N MET A 155 6.80 16.58 -14.17
CA MET A 155 5.38 16.89 -13.97
C MET A 155 4.52 16.09 -14.95
N GLY A 156 3.34 15.71 -14.50
CA GLY A 156 2.35 15.00 -15.29
C GLY A 156 1.54 15.88 -16.25
N LEU A 157 0.32 15.43 -16.56
CA LEU A 157 -0.70 16.19 -17.27
C LEU A 157 -1.66 16.79 -16.24
N LEU A 158 -1.40 18.03 -15.83
CA LEU A 158 -2.02 18.68 -14.66
C LEU A 158 -3.48 19.07 -14.87
N LYS A 159 -3.93 19.16 -16.13
CA LYS A 159 -5.30 19.53 -16.50
C LYS A 159 -5.86 18.52 -17.49
N ARG A 160 -7.18 18.31 -17.47
CA ARG A 160 -7.87 17.47 -18.47
C ARG A 160 -7.52 17.89 -19.91
N GLY A 161 -7.43 19.20 -20.18
CA GLY A 161 -7.04 19.72 -21.49
C GLY A 161 -5.61 19.35 -21.95
N ASP A 162 -4.71 18.98 -21.04
CA ASP A 162 -3.35 18.56 -21.39
C ASP A 162 -3.31 17.19 -22.10
N TRP A 163 -4.37 16.39 -22.00
CA TRP A 163 -4.51 15.17 -22.79
C TRP A 163 -4.74 15.46 -24.28
N GLY A 164 -5.17 16.69 -24.62
CA GLY A 164 -5.43 17.13 -25.98
C GLY A 164 -6.52 16.31 -26.65
N GLU A 165 -6.24 15.80 -27.85
CA GLU A 165 -7.20 15.02 -28.63
C GLU A 165 -7.35 13.56 -28.19
N ALA A 166 -6.71 13.14 -27.09
CA ALA A 166 -6.91 11.79 -26.58
C ALA A 166 -8.37 11.58 -26.17
N ARG A 167 -8.91 10.43 -26.58
CA ARG A 167 -10.25 9.95 -26.25
C ARG A 167 -10.14 8.67 -25.46
N TRP A 168 -11.10 8.43 -24.58
CA TRP A 168 -11.30 7.11 -24.00
C TRP A 168 -11.71 6.15 -25.12
N ILE A 169 -11.06 5.00 -25.21
CA ILE A 169 -11.36 3.96 -26.20
C ILE A 169 -11.70 2.64 -25.52
N GLU A 170 -12.58 1.87 -26.16
CA GLU A 170 -13.02 0.55 -25.70
C GLU A 170 -13.16 -0.45 -26.85
N TYR A 171 -13.41 -1.72 -26.52
CA TYR A 171 -13.87 -2.70 -27.49
C TYR A 171 -15.39 -2.52 -27.68
N PRO A 172 -15.87 -2.15 -28.87
CA PRO A 172 -17.30 -1.93 -29.11
C PRO A 172 -18.13 -3.17 -28.75
N SER A 173 -19.20 -2.99 -27.98
CA SER A 173 -20.16 -4.06 -27.62
C SER A 173 -19.59 -5.26 -26.85
N ARG A 174 -18.44 -5.11 -26.18
CA ARG A 174 -17.85 -6.19 -25.36
C ARG A 174 -18.80 -6.62 -24.23
N SER A 175 -19.01 -7.93 -24.10
CA SER A 175 -19.64 -8.57 -22.94
C SER A 175 -18.60 -8.99 -21.89
N ILE A 176 -19.03 -9.19 -20.65
CA ILE A 176 -18.18 -9.72 -19.58
C ILE A 176 -17.69 -11.15 -19.86
N SER A 177 -18.47 -11.93 -20.62
CA SER A 177 -18.14 -13.30 -21.04
C SER A 177 -17.08 -13.34 -22.15
N ASP A 178 -16.82 -12.22 -22.81
CA ASP A 178 -15.82 -12.16 -23.85
C ASP A 178 -14.42 -12.11 -23.23
N PRO A 179 -13.39 -12.61 -23.95
CA PRO A 179 -12.00 -12.44 -23.55
C PRO A 179 -11.62 -10.97 -23.32
N LEU A 180 -10.47 -10.77 -22.68
CA LEU A 180 -9.97 -9.43 -22.44
C LEU A 180 -9.52 -8.75 -23.74
N PRO A 181 -9.77 -7.43 -23.89
CA PRO A 181 -9.44 -6.71 -25.09
C PRO A 181 -7.95 -6.32 -25.12
N LEU A 182 -7.36 -6.47 -26.30
CA LEU A 182 -6.10 -5.88 -26.72
C LEU A 182 -6.40 -4.59 -27.50
N PHE A 183 -5.55 -3.59 -27.34
CA PHE A 183 -5.57 -2.34 -28.09
C PHE A 183 -4.20 -2.11 -28.69
N ALA A 184 -4.12 -1.83 -29.99
CA ALA A 184 -2.85 -1.59 -30.66
C ALA A 184 -2.93 -0.42 -31.63
N ARG A 185 -1.85 0.36 -31.68
CA ARG A 185 -1.67 1.44 -32.64
C ARG A 185 -0.30 1.34 -33.29
N ALA A 186 -0.31 1.03 -34.58
CA ALA A 186 0.86 1.12 -35.44
C ALA A 186 1.10 2.58 -35.84
N PHE A 187 2.36 2.99 -35.85
CA PHE A 187 2.79 4.32 -36.28
C PHE A 187 4.20 4.26 -36.86
N LYS A 188 4.66 5.36 -37.48
CA LYS A 188 6.00 5.46 -38.04
C LYS A 188 6.77 6.60 -37.40
N VAL A 189 8.00 6.33 -37.01
CA VAL A 189 9.01 7.35 -36.70
C VAL A 189 9.90 7.46 -37.93
N GLU A 190 9.87 8.60 -38.63
CA GLU A 190 10.65 8.78 -39.86
C GLU A 190 12.15 8.54 -39.61
N GLN A 191 12.85 7.87 -40.53
CA GLN A 191 14.27 7.51 -40.33
C GLN A 191 15.14 8.73 -40.05
N ARG A 192 14.91 9.84 -40.77
CA ARG A 192 15.61 11.12 -40.54
C ARG A 192 15.39 11.69 -39.13
N HIS A 193 14.25 11.40 -38.51
CA HIS A 193 13.92 11.85 -37.16
C HIS A 193 14.34 10.85 -36.08
N ALA A 194 14.48 9.57 -36.41
CA ALA A 194 14.75 8.52 -35.44
C ALA A 194 16.11 8.67 -34.74
N ALA A 195 17.15 9.11 -35.49
CA ALA A 195 18.45 9.46 -34.89
C ALA A 195 18.40 10.74 -34.03
N GLY A 196 17.31 11.51 -34.13
CA GLY A 196 17.08 12.73 -33.39
C GLY A 196 16.03 12.62 -32.28
N VAL A 197 15.47 11.45 -31.97
CA VAL A 197 14.54 11.33 -30.83
C VAL A 197 15.34 11.46 -29.53
N VAL A 198 15.03 12.48 -28.73
CA VAL A 198 15.74 12.77 -27.47
C VAL A 198 14.92 12.39 -26.24
N LYS A 199 13.59 12.33 -26.38
CA LYS A 199 12.67 11.99 -25.29
C LYS A 199 11.38 11.41 -25.85
N ALA A 200 10.84 10.39 -25.19
CA ALA A 200 9.47 9.94 -25.41
C ALA A 200 8.78 9.55 -24.09
N ARG A 201 7.52 9.95 -23.96
CA ARG A 201 6.67 9.70 -22.79
C ARG A 201 5.35 9.09 -23.20
N LEU A 202 4.99 7.99 -22.56
CA LEU A 202 3.64 7.41 -22.67
C LEU A 202 2.86 7.74 -21.39
N TYR A 203 1.83 8.57 -21.52
CA TYR A 203 0.81 8.81 -20.51
C TYR A 203 -0.32 7.81 -20.75
N LEU A 204 -0.66 6.99 -19.76
CA LEU A 204 -1.66 5.91 -19.91
C LEU A 204 -2.49 5.72 -18.64
N SER A 205 -3.81 5.70 -18.81
CA SER A 205 -4.75 5.17 -17.82
C SER A 205 -5.61 4.11 -18.49
N GLY A 206 -5.44 2.85 -18.08
CA GLY A 206 -6.38 1.78 -18.37
C GLY A 206 -7.18 1.48 -17.11
N VAL A 207 -8.50 1.56 -17.20
CA VAL A 207 -9.39 1.36 -16.05
C VAL A 207 -9.41 -0.11 -15.65
N GLY A 208 -9.31 -0.38 -14.35
CA GLY A 208 -9.06 -1.72 -13.83
C GLY A 208 -7.55 -1.97 -13.80
N LEU A 209 -7.04 -2.73 -14.76
CA LEU A 209 -5.62 -3.01 -14.91
C LEU A 209 -5.15 -2.83 -16.35
N HIS A 210 -3.89 -2.47 -16.57
CA HIS A 210 -3.30 -2.43 -17.92
C HIS A 210 -1.91 -3.06 -17.98
N LEU A 211 -1.64 -3.74 -19.09
CA LEU A 211 -0.32 -4.25 -19.47
C LEU A 211 0.08 -3.59 -20.78
N ALA A 212 1.05 -2.67 -20.72
CA ALA A 212 1.47 -1.89 -21.88
C ALA A 212 2.82 -2.36 -22.44
N GLN A 213 2.88 -2.46 -23.77
CA GLN A 213 4.07 -2.81 -24.52
C GLN A 213 4.33 -1.79 -25.63
N LEU A 214 5.60 -1.53 -25.91
CA LEU A 214 6.04 -0.83 -27.10
C LEU A 214 7.04 -1.70 -27.85
N ASN A 215 6.73 -2.00 -29.11
CA ASN A 215 7.55 -2.84 -29.98
C ASN A 215 7.86 -4.22 -29.38
N GLY A 216 6.84 -4.84 -28.77
CA GLY A 216 6.91 -6.17 -28.14
C GLY A 216 7.68 -6.23 -26.82
N LYS A 217 8.00 -5.09 -26.20
CA LYS A 217 8.65 -5.00 -24.89
C LYS A 217 7.71 -4.30 -23.91
N ALA A 218 7.58 -4.83 -22.69
CA ALA A 218 6.90 -4.14 -21.61
C ALA A 218 7.49 -2.74 -21.38
N VAL A 219 6.63 -1.76 -21.14
CA VAL A 219 7.06 -0.36 -20.91
C VAL A 219 7.55 -0.10 -19.48
N THR A 220 7.26 -1.01 -18.56
CA THR A 220 7.56 -0.92 -17.13
C THR A 220 7.76 -2.30 -16.51
N ASP A 221 8.35 -2.35 -15.31
CA ASP A 221 8.36 -3.51 -14.41
C ASP A 221 7.30 -3.42 -13.30
N GLU A 222 6.52 -2.33 -13.27
CA GLU A 222 5.30 -2.24 -12.44
C GLU A 222 4.29 -3.28 -12.89
N VAL A 223 3.70 -3.98 -11.92
CA VAL A 223 2.60 -4.91 -12.10
C VAL A 223 1.34 -4.38 -11.44
N LEU A 224 0.18 -4.91 -11.84
CA LEU A 224 -1.12 -4.46 -11.33
C LEU A 224 -1.35 -2.94 -11.50
N ALA A 225 -0.75 -2.33 -12.52
CA ALA A 225 -0.92 -0.93 -12.87
C ALA A 225 -2.34 -0.66 -13.40
N PRO A 226 -2.90 0.56 -13.21
CA PRO A 226 -2.34 1.67 -12.44
C PRO A 226 -2.67 1.53 -10.94
N GLY A 227 -3.46 0.53 -10.55
CA GLY A 227 -3.85 0.22 -9.18
C GLY A 227 -5.20 0.83 -8.78
N ASN A 228 -5.63 0.51 -7.55
CA ASN A 228 -7.02 0.71 -7.15
C ASN A 228 -7.39 2.18 -6.95
N SER A 229 -8.62 2.55 -7.34
CA SER A 229 -9.20 3.87 -7.10
C SER A 229 -10.71 3.80 -6.93
N ASN A 230 -11.34 4.91 -6.55
CA ASN A 230 -12.78 5.10 -6.73
C ASN A 230 -13.00 5.59 -8.17
N TYR A 231 -13.25 4.67 -9.11
CA TYR A 231 -13.32 4.98 -10.54
C TYR A 231 -14.42 5.97 -10.93
N GLN A 232 -15.40 6.25 -10.05
CA GLN A 232 -16.41 7.28 -10.27
C GLN A 232 -15.90 8.70 -9.99
N LEU A 233 -14.82 8.83 -9.20
CA LEU A 233 -14.21 10.11 -8.84
C LEU A 233 -12.83 10.30 -9.46
N SER A 234 -12.04 9.24 -9.55
CA SER A 234 -10.69 9.32 -10.09
C SER A 234 -10.24 7.99 -10.68
N THR A 235 -9.40 8.07 -11.70
CA THR A 235 -8.67 6.94 -12.24
C THR A 235 -7.21 7.32 -12.32
N GLU A 236 -6.35 6.45 -11.81
CA GLU A 236 -4.94 6.72 -11.83
C GLU A 236 -4.37 6.58 -13.24
N TYR A 237 -3.37 7.40 -13.56
CA TYR A 237 -2.58 7.23 -14.78
C TYR A 237 -1.10 7.06 -14.45
N ARG A 238 -0.34 6.57 -15.43
CA ARG A 238 1.11 6.42 -15.36
C ARG A 238 1.79 7.17 -16.47
N VAL A 239 3.03 7.60 -16.20
CA VAL A 239 3.93 8.19 -17.17
C VAL A 239 5.14 7.28 -17.30
N TYR A 240 5.36 6.76 -18.50
CA TYR A 240 6.46 5.85 -18.79
C TYR A 240 7.50 6.54 -19.69
N ASP A 241 8.78 6.42 -19.34
CA ASP A 241 9.86 6.73 -20.28
C ASP A 241 10.01 5.58 -21.28
N VAL A 242 9.58 5.84 -22.52
CA VAL A 242 9.63 4.86 -23.61
C VAL A 242 10.66 5.25 -24.68
N THR A 243 11.54 6.20 -24.38
CA THR A 243 12.52 6.76 -25.34
C THR A 243 13.36 5.66 -25.98
N ARG A 244 13.84 4.71 -25.17
CA ARG A 244 14.71 3.60 -25.62
C ARG A 244 13.97 2.42 -26.25
N LEU A 245 12.64 2.47 -26.26
CA LEU A 245 11.81 1.42 -26.85
C LEU A 245 11.40 1.75 -28.29
N LEU A 246 11.47 3.02 -28.68
CA LEU A 246 11.24 3.47 -30.05
C LEU A 246 12.35 3.02 -31.00
N ARG A 247 12.00 2.90 -32.28
CA ARG A 247 12.95 2.59 -33.35
C ARG A 247 12.65 3.36 -34.64
N PRO A 248 13.61 3.50 -35.56
CA PRO A 248 13.34 4.02 -36.90
C PRO A 248 12.30 3.19 -37.65
N GLY A 249 11.43 3.86 -38.41
CA GLY A 249 10.40 3.23 -39.22
C GLY A 249 9.18 2.79 -38.41
N ALA A 250 8.70 1.56 -38.66
CA ALA A 250 7.47 1.06 -38.05
C ALA A 250 7.64 0.80 -36.55
N ASN A 251 6.67 1.25 -35.77
CA ASN A 251 6.52 1.04 -34.34
C ASN A 251 5.08 0.64 -34.04
N THR A 252 4.86 -0.04 -32.92
CA THR A 252 3.52 -0.40 -32.44
C THR A 252 3.48 -0.26 -30.93
N VAL A 253 2.54 0.53 -30.41
CA VAL A 253 2.16 0.50 -28.99
C VAL A 253 0.97 -0.44 -28.82
N GLY A 254 1.02 -1.29 -27.81
CA GLY A 254 -0.01 -2.27 -27.47
C GLY A 254 -0.38 -2.19 -26.00
N VAL A 255 -1.67 -2.34 -25.67
CA VAL A 255 -2.18 -2.40 -24.30
C VAL A 255 -3.20 -3.53 -24.17
N GLU A 256 -3.01 -4.43 -23.21
CA GLU A 256 -4.05 -5.37 -22.75
C GLU A 256 -4.71 -4.79 -21.49
N LEU A 257 -6.04 -4.89 -21.39
CA LEU A 257 -6.79 -4.41 -20.22
C LEU A 257 -7.39 -5.55 -19.41
N GLY A 258 -7.18 -5.52 -18.09
CA GLY A 258 -7.82 -6.40 -17.12
C GLY A 258 -8.98 -5.72 -16.38
N HIS A 259 -9.83 -6.52 -15.75
CA HIS A 259 -10.98 -6.01 -15.00
C HIS A 259 -10.55 -5.30 -13.72
N GLY A 260 -9.57 -5.86 -13.01
CA GLY A 260 -9.15 -5.36 -11.70
C GLY A 260 -10.32 -5.18 -10.74
N THR A 261 -10.25 -4.16 -9.89
CA THR A 261 -11.34 -3.76 -8.99
C THR A 261 -12.44 -2.95 -9.69
N ALA A 262 -12.25 -2.56 -10.96
CA ALA A 262 -13.23 -1.75 -11.69
C ALA A 262 -14.44 -2.55 -12.21
N LEU A 263 -14.26 -3.86 -12.41
CA LEU A 263 -15.32 -4.76 -12.86
C LEU A 263 -15.21 -6.13 -12.17
N VAL A 264 -15.86 -6.28 -11.03
CA VAL A 264 -15.93 -7.53 -10.28
C VAL A 264 -17.28 -8.19 -10.52
N SER A 265 -17.31 -9.49 -10.83
CA SER A 265 -18.56 -10.23 -11.07
C SER A 265 -18.56 -11.59 -10.39
N ARG A 266 -19.73 -12.02 -9.92
CA ARG A 266 -19.97 -13.33 -9.30
C ARG A 266 -20.32 -14.44 -10.29
N SER A 267 -20.54 -14.10 -11.58
CA SER A 267 -21.09 -15.06 -12.56
C SER A 267 -20.17 -15.30 -13.76
N VAL A 268 -18.88 -15.01 -13.65
CA VAL A 268 -17.91 -15.24 -14.74
C VAL A 268 -17.50 -16.71 -14.79
N THR A 269 -18.16 -17.50 -15.62
CA THR A 269 -17.88 -18.92 -15.80
C THR A 269 -17.12 -19.18 -17.09
N ASN A 270 -16.35 -20.27 -17.10
CA ASN A 270 -15.66 -20.81 -18.25
C ASN A 270 -15.58 -22.34 -18.11
N PRO A 271 -16.60 -23.08 -18.58
CA PRO A 271 -16.61 -24.54 -18.46
C PRO A 271 -15.40 -25.24 -19.10
N ALA A 272 -14.75 -24.61 -20.10
CA ALA A 272 -13.58 -25.18 -20.77
C ALA A 272 -12.33 -25.29 -19.86
N THR A 273 -12.28 -24.53 -18.78
CA THR A 273 -11.22 -24.59 -17.75
C THR A 273 -11.70 -25.19 -16.44
N GLY A 274 -12.95 -25.66 -16.40
CA GLY A 274 -13.60 -26.14 -15.18
C GLY A 274 -14.07 -25.03 -14.24
N ARG A 275 -14.12 -23.77 -14.68
CA ARG A 275 -14.64 -22.64 -13.89
C ARG A 275 -16.16 -22.58 -14.00
N THR A 276 -16.87 -23.13 -13.03
CA THR A 276 -18.34 -23.23 -13.04
C THR A 276 -19.00 -22.53 -11.86
N ALA A 277 -18.24 -22.24 -10.80
CA ALA A 277 -18.69 -21.56 -9.59
C ALA A 277 -17.67 -20.50 -9.15
N PRO A 278 -17.41 -19.44 -9.96
CA PRO A 278 -16.43 -18.39 -9.64
C PRO A 278 -16.73 -17.72 -8.31
N TYR A 279 -15.70 -17.57 -7.48
CA TYR A 279 -15.79 -16.87 -6.21
C TYR A 279 -15.63 -15.34 -6.35
N SER A 280 -16.42 -14.57 -5.59
CA SER A 280 -16.15 -13.14 -5.35
C SER A 280 -16.79 -12.61 -4.06
N TRP A 281 -16.05 -11.79 -3.32
CA TRP A 281 -16.53 -11.15 -2.08
C TRP A 281 -17.75 -10.24 -2.35
N TRP A 282 -17.67 -9.43 -3.39
CA TRP A 282 -18.71 -8.50 -3.83
C TRP A 282 -18.89 -8.58 -5.35
N GLN A 283 -19.83 -7.82 -5.91
CA GLN A 283 -19.95 -7.65 -7.35
C GLN A 283 -20.24 -6.20 -7.68
N SER A 284 -19.65 -5.73 -8.77
CA SER A 284 -19.89 -4.38 -9.28
C SER A 284 -21.31 -4.22 -9.78
N GLN A 285 -21.85 -3.03 -9.61
CA GLN A 285 -23.18 -2.64 -10.10
C GLN A 285 -23.07 -2.26 -11.57
N VAL A 286 -23.58 -3.12 -12.46
CA VAL A 286 -23.67 -2.84 -13.90
C VAL A 286 -24.58 -1.63 -14.12
N LYS A 287 -24.12 -0.68 -14.93
CA LYS A 287 -24.86 0.54 -15.23
C LYS A 287 -25.81 0.35 -16.39
N GLY A 288 -26.84 1.19 -16.39
CA GLY A 288 -27.83 1.23 -17.45
C GLY A 288 -27.17 1.48 -18.79
N SER A 289 -27.53 0.68 -19.78
CA SER A 289 -27.05 0.80 -21.14
C SER A 289 -28.18 0.43 -22.08
N GLY A 290 -28.34 1.20 -23.15
CA GLY A 290 -29.40 1.01 -24.12
C GLY A 290 -29.33 2.02 -25.25
N THR A 291 -30.48 2.28 -25.87
CA THR A 291 -30.62 3.26 -26.94
C THR A 291 -31.86 4.11 -26.72
N LEU A 292 -31.94 5.26 -27.39
CA LEU A 292 -33.18 6.02 -27.49
C LEU A 292 -34.25 5.22 -28.25
N SER A 293 -35.44 5.09 -27.65
CA SER A 293 -36.62 4.44 -28.24
C SER A 293 -37.47 5.41 -29.09
N ALA A 294 -37.24 6.71 -28.94
CA ALA A 294 -37.89 7.79 -29.69
C ALA A 294 -36.89 8.96 -29.83
N PRO A 295 -37.05 9.86 -30.82
CA PRO A 295 -36.18 11.03 -30.93
C PRO A 295 -36.41 11.99 -29.74
N ALA A 296 -35.38 12.73 -29.37
CA ALA A 296 -35.41 13.76 -28.33
C ALA A 296 -34.94 15.10 -28.92
N GLY A 297 -35.67 16.19 -28.64
CA GLY A 297 -35.34 17.53 -29.11
C GLY A 297 -34.42 18.30 -28.16
N ALA A 298 -33.76 19.32 -28.68
CA ALA A 298 -33.12 20.32 -27.82
C ALA A 298 -34.17 20.98 -26.90
N GLY A 299 -33.86 21.09 -25.62
CA GLY A 299 -34.73 21.57 -24.55
C GLY A 299 -35.47 20.46 -23.80
N ASP A 300 -35.55 19.24 -24.34
CA ASP A 300 -36.23 18.14 -23.66
C ASP A 300 -35.54 17.79 -22.33
N THR A 301 -36.34 17.54 -21.30
CA THR A 301 -35.87 17.14 -19.96
C THR A 301 -36.13 15.67 -19.66
N VAL A 302 -36.63 14.92 -20.64
CA VAL A 302 -36.96 13.51 -20.54
C VAL A 302 -36.61 12.81 -21.84
N VAL A 303 -35.99 11.63 -21.77
CA VAL A 303 -35.73 10.77 -22.94
C VAL A 303 -36.35 9.40 -22.80
N LYS A 304 -36.85 8.87 -23.93
CA LYS A 304 -37.41 7.51 -24.02
C LYS A 304 -36.29 6.54 -24.32
N VAL A 305 -36.09 5.54 -23.47
CA VAL A 305 -34.96 4.60 -23.56
C VAL A 305 -35.45 3.16 -23.74
N SER A 306 -34.62 2.31 -24.34
CA SER A 306 -34.93 0.89 -24.55
C SER A 306 -35.00 0.11 -23.22
N GLY A 307 -34.32 0.58 -22.19
CA GLY A 307 -34.30 0.00 -20.85
C GLY A 307 -33.96 1.05 -19.79
N VAL A 308 -34.51 0.89 -18.59
CA VAL A 308 -34.28 1.79 -17.44
C VAL A 308 -33.52 1.10 -16.29
N THR A 309 -33.28 -0.21 -16.40
CA THR A 309 -32.53 -0.99 -15.41
C THR A 309 -31.08 -0.50 -15.34
N GLY A 310 -30.54 -0.34 -14.12
CA GLY A 310 -29.15 0.08 -13.88
C GLY A 310 -28.89 1.59 -14.00
N TYR A 311 -29.92 2.40 -14.29
CA TYR A 311 -29.87 3.85 -14.09
C TYR A 311 -30.26 4.19 -12.65
N HIS A 312 -29.79 5.32 -12.12
CA HIS A 312 -30.06 5.77 -10.75
C HIS A 312 -30.30 7.28 -10.70
N VAL A 313 -31.24 7.74 -9.88
CA VAL A 313 -31.44 9.17 -9.58
C VAL A 313 -30.19 9.73 -8.91
N GLY A 314 -29.74 10.91 -9.33
CA GLY A 314 -28.46 11.52 -8.93
C GLY A 314 -27.24 11.02 -9.71
N GLY A 315 -27.37 9.90 -10.45
CA GLY A 315 -26.39 9.50 -11.45
C GLY A 315 -26.51 10.33 -12.73
N THR A 316 -25.69 10.03 -13.73
CA THR A 316 -25.79 10.69 -15.05
C THR A 316 -26.33 9.76 -16.12
N VAL A 317 -27.04 10.34 -17.08
CA VAL A 317 -27.38 9.73 -18.37
C VAL A 317 -26.54 10.41 -19.45
N ASN A 318 -25.84 9.61 -20.27
CA ASN A 318 -24.99 10.06 -21.36
C ASN A 318 -25.63 9.61 -22.67
N ILE A 319 -25.90 10.54 -23.57
CA ILE A 319 -26.57 10.30 -24.85
C ILE A 319 -25.60 10.64 -25.98
N ASP A 320 -25.38 9.68 -26.88
CA ASP A 320 -24.60 9.91 -28.09
C ASP A 320 -25.28 10.94 -28.99
N THR A 321 -24.53 11.95 -29.44
CA THR A 321 -25.02 12.97 -30.39
C THR A 321 -25.14 12.45 -31.83
N GLY A 322 -24.81 11.17 -32.07
CA GLY A 322 -24.96 10.49 -33.36
C GLY A 322 -23.64 10.35 -34.14
N ASP A 323 -22.51 10.62 -33.51
CA ASP A 323 -21.16 10.47 -34.09
C ASP A 323 -20.41 9.24 -33.56
N GLY A 324 -21.14 8.32 -32.94
CA GLY A 324 -20.62 7.05 -32.43
C GLY A 324 -19.83 7.22 -31.13
N GLY A 325 -20.20 8.19 -30.30
CA GLY A 325 -19.61 8.47 -29.00
C GLY A 325 -18.47 9.51 -29.00
N GLU A 326 -18.18 10.18 -30.11
CA GLU A 326 -17.18 11.28 -30.14
C GLU A 326 -17.65 12.47 -29.30
N ARG A 327 -18.96 12.73 -29.29
CA ARG A 327 -19.60 13.71 -28.42
C ARG A 327 -20.76 13.08 -27.70
N LEU A 328 -20.70 13.16 -26.38
CA LEU A 328 -21.75 12.71 -25.48
C LEU A 328 -22.38 13.93 -24.83
N GLU A 329 -23.70 13.94 -24.84
CA GLU A 329 -24.48 14.89 -24.10
C GLU A 329 -24.94 14.23 -22.78
N THR A 330 -24.51 14.79 -21.66
CA THR A 330 -24.73 14.18 -20.34
C THR A 330 -25.62 15.04 -19.46
N ARG A 331 -26.51 14.40 -18.70
CA ARG A 331 -27.42 15.07 -17.76
C ARG A 331 -27.55 14.32 -16.44
N GLU A 332 -27.81 15.06 -15.36
CA GLU A 332 -28.09 14.49 -14.04
C GLU A 332 -29.51 13.94 -14.00
N ILE A 333 -29.66 12.66 -13.68
CA ILE A 333 -30.95 11.96 -13.64
C ILE A 333 -31.75 12.42 -12.41
N THR A 334 -32.97 12.91 -12.62
CA THR A 334 -33.87 13.37 -11.56
C THR A 334 -35.00 12.39 -11.27
N ALA A 335 -35.40 11.57 -12.26
CA ALA A 335 -36.39 10.52 -12.08
C ALA A 335 -36.20 9.39 -13.09
N ILE A 336 -36.62 8.18 -12.72
CA ILE A 336 -36.59 7.00 -13.57
C ILE A 336 -38.02 6.48 -13.73
N GLY A 337 -38.47 6.42 -14.97
CA GLY A 337 -39.78 5.95 -15.38
C GLY A 337 -39.76 4.54 -15.96
N THR A 338 -40.64 4.27 -16.92
CA THR A 338 -40.76 2.99 -17.63
C THR A 338 -40.06 3.03 -19.00
N PRO A 339 -39.58 1.89 -19.52
CA PRO A 339 -38.87 1.82 -20.81
C PRO A 339 -39.84 1.83 -22.01
N GLY A 340 -39.30 2.00 -23.21
CA GLY A 340 -40.03 1.96 -24.49
C GLY A 340 -40.43 3.34 -25.02
N ALA A 341 -40.89 3.39 -26.27
CA ALA A 341 -41.31 4.64 -26.93
C ALA A 341 -42.50 5.30 -26.22
N GLU A 342 -43.45 4.49 -25.73
CA GLU A 342 -44.62 4.93 -24.95
C GLU A 342 -44.34 5.00 -23.43
N GLY A 343 -43.12 4.65 -22.99
CA GLY A 343 -42.74 4.66 -21.58
C GLY A 343 -42.58 6.07 -21.02
N THR A 344 -42.48 6.23 -19.70
CA THR A 344 -42.22 7.56 -19.10
C THR A 344 -40.76 8.00 -19.23
N GLY A 345 -39.81 7.08 -19.44
CA GLY A 345 -38.41 7.40 -19.77
C GLY A 345 -37.54 7.82 -18.58
N ILE A 346 -36.40 8.45 -18.87
CA ILE A 346 -35.47 9.00 -17.85
C ILE A 346 -35.58 10.51 -17.87
N SER A 347 -35.93 11.11 -16.73
CA SER A 347 -35.97 12.55 -16.53
C SER A 347 -34.64 13.07 -16.00
N PHE A 348 -34.24 14.27 -16.40
CA PHE A 348 -32.96 14.85 -16.02
C PHE A 348 -32.97 16.38 -16.06
N LYS A 349 -31.91 17.00 -15.55
CA LYS A 349 -31.66 18.45 -15.62
C LYS A 349 -30.19 18.76 -15.92
N PRO A 350 -29.88 19.90 -16.58
CA PRO A 350 -30.80 20.76 -17.35
C PRO A 350 -31.38 20.04 -18.60
N GLY A 351 -32.22 20.70 -19.40
CA GLY A 351 -32.71 20.13 -20.67
C GLY A 351 -31.60 19.92 -21.70
N LEU A 352 -31.87 19.18 -22.78
CA LEU A 352 -30.88 18.91 -23.82
C LEU A 352 -30.48 20.19 -24.58
N GLU A 353 -29.23 20.28 -25.00
CA GLU A 353 -28.63 21.31 -25.83
C GLU A 353 -28.80 20.96 -27.32
N SER A 354 -28.75 19.66 -27.66
CA SER A 354 -28.90 19.17 -29.03
C SER A 354 -30.09 18.22 -29.18
N ALA A 355 -30.54 18.03 -30.42
CA ALA A 355 -31.49 16.98 -30.74
C ALA A 355 -30.77 15.63 -30.96
N HIS A 356 -31.41 14.54 -30.58
CA HIS A 356 -30.89 13.17 -30.70
C HIS A 356 -31.91 12.27 -31.40
N MET A 357 -31.42 11.41 -32.29
CA MET A 357 -32.27 10.52 -33.08
C MET A 357 -32.57 9.20 -32.33
N THR A 358 -33.68 8.55 -32.70
CA THR A 358 -33.95 7.17 -32.28
C THR A 358 -32.76 6.26 -32.57
N GLY A 359 -32.43 5.36 -31.65
CA GLY A 359 -31.30 4.46 -31.77
C GLY A 359 -29.97 5.03 -31.26
N ALA A 360 -29.89 6.33 -30.91
CA ALA A 360 -28.69 6.89 -30.28
C ALA A 360 -28.36 6.12 -28.99
N ALA A 361 -27.08 5.82 -28.78
CA ALA A 361 -26.64 5.08 -27.61
C ALA A 361 -26.84 5.90 -26.34
N VAL A 362 -27.33 5.24 -25.29
CA VAL A 362 -27.57 5.85 -23.98
C VAL A 362 -26.88 5.01 -22.92
N THR A 363 -26.05 5.64 -22.09
CA THR A 363 -25.32 4.96 -21.01
C THR A 363 -25.45 5.72 -19.69
N GLY A 364 -25.57 4.99 -18.59
CA GLY A 364 -25.59 5.53 -17.23
C GLY A 364 -24.18 5.54 -16.61
N SER A 365 -23.93 6.48 -15.70
CA SER A 365 -22.76 6.43 -14.80
C SER A 365 -23.16 6.07 -13.37
N GLY A 366 -22.16 5.84 -12.50
CA GLY A 366 -22.38 5.85 -11.05
C GLY A 366 -22.62 7.27 -10.50
N ASN A 367 -22.92 7.34 -9.21
CA ASN A 367 -23.05 8.60 -8.48
C ASN A 367 -21.66 9.08 -8.03
N PRO A 368 -21.26 10.33 -8.34
CA PRO A 368 -20.00 10.89 -7.85
C PRO A 368 -20.07 11.34 -6.37
N LEU A 369 -21.25 11.32 -5.74
CA LEU A 369 -21.37 11.56 -4.32
C LEU A 369 -20.95 10.29 -3.57
N ALA A 370 -19.74 10.31 -3.02
CA ALA A 370 -19.16 9.25 -2.21
C ALA A 370 -19.93 9.04 -0.89
N SER A 371 -21.17 8.57 -0.97
CA SER A 371 -21.96 8.21 0.20
C SER A 371 -22.13 6.70 0.28
N THR A 372 -22.80 6.24 1.33
CA THR A 372 -23.33 4.88 1.56
C THR A 372 -24.32 4.41 0.47
N ASP A 373 -24.25 5.00 -0.72
CA ASP A 373 -25.05 4.68 -1.89
C ASP A 373 -24.46 3.44 -2.59
N PRO A 374 -25.27 2.38 -2.77
CA PRO A 374 -24.98 1.24 -3.63
C PRO A 374 -24.28 1.54 -4.97
N SER A 375 -24.49 2.74 -5.51
CA SER A 375 -24.02 3.12 -6.83
C SER A 375 -22.53 3.50 -6.89
N ALA A 376 -21.83 3.65 -5.75
CA ALA A 376 -20.37 3.86 -5.67
C ALA A 376 -19.57 2.66 -6.19
N GLY A 377 -20.09 1.43 -6.02
CA GLY A 377 -19.53 0.19 -6.58
C GLY A 377 -19.82 -0.02 -8.07
N ALA A 378 -19.92 1.08 -8.82
CA ALA A 378 -20.24 1.10 -10.24
C ALA A 378 -19.24 0.31 -11.08
N ALA A 379 -19.73 -0.64 -11.87
CA ALA A 379 -18.93 -1.32 -12.87
C ALA A 379 -18.43 -0.32 -13.92
N VAL A 380 -17.13 -0.36 -14.21
CA VAL A 380 -16.55 0.32 -15.36
C VAL A 380 -15.96 -0.73 -16.28
N THR A 381 -16.49 -0.83 -17.49
CA THR A 381 -15.99 -1.78 -18.50
C THR A 381 -14.57 -1.39 -18.94
N PRO A 382 -13.72 -2.37 -19.31
CA PRO A 382 -12.36 -2.11 -19.77
C PRO A 382 -12.30 -1.05 -20.87
N ARG A 383 -11.65 0.07 -20.55
CA ARG A 383 -11.40 1.20 -21.45
C ARG A 383 -10.10 1.88 -21.06
N LEU A 384 -9.47 2.56 -22.01
CA LEU A 384 -8.22 3.29 -21.77
C LEU A 384 -8.21 4.66 -22.41
N ILE A 385 -7.40 5.56 -21.86
CA ILE A 385 -6.95 6.79 -22.50
C ILE A 385 -5.42 6.81 -22.51
N ALA A 386 -4.84 7.18 -23.64
CA ALA A 386 -3.39 7.16 -23.85
C ALA A 386 -2.92 8.35 -24.68
N ARG A 387 -1.71 8.80 -24.38
CA ARG A 387 -0.98 9.82 -25.14
C ARG A 387 0.51 9.50 -25.14
N LEU A 388 1.08 9.31 -26.31
CA LEU A 388 2.51 9.14 -26.54
C LEU A 388 3.07 10.41 -27.18
N GLU A 389 4.00 11.06 -26.49
CA GLU A 389 4.72 12.23 -27.00
C GLU A 389 6.16 11.82 -27.36
N ILE A 390 6.63 12.23 -28.54
CA ILE A 390 7.96 11.94 -29.06
C ILE A 390 8.65 13.26 -29.40
N THR A 391 9.56 13.70 -28.54
CA THR A 391 10.35 14.91 -28.71
C THR A 391 11.61 14.63 -29.53
N LYS A 392 11.81 15.44 -30.57
CA LYS A 392 12.99 15.40 -31.45
C LYS A 392 14.04 16.43 -31.01
N ALA A 393 15.25 16.28 -31.51
CA ALA A 393 16.41 17.13 -31.18
C ALA A 393 16.22 18.59 -31.61
N ASP A 394 15.35 18.84 -32.60
CA ASP A 394 14.96 20.19 -33.03
C ASP A 394 13.88 20.83 -32.15
N GLY A 395 13.40 20.12 -31.13
CA GLY A 395 12.35 20.56 -30.21
C GLY A 395 10.92 20.27 -30.68
N SER A 396 10.71 19.78 -31.91
CA SER A 396 9.37 19.39 -32.36
C SER A 396 8.88 18.13 -31.66
N VAL A 397 7.55 18.01 -31.49
CA VAL A 397 6.91 16.90 -30.78
C VAL A 397 5.86 16.23 -31.66
N ASP A 398 6.08 14.96 -31.98
CA ASP A 398 5.03 14.13 -32.57
C ASP A 398 4.16 13.56 -31.45
N THR A 399 2.83 13.64 -31.60
CA THR A 399 1.88 13.13 -30.61
C THR A 399 1.01 12.04 -31.22
N ILE A 400 0.92 10.90 -30.53
CA ILE A 400 0.00 9.81 -30.87
C ILE A 400 -0.96 9.65 -29.70
N VAL A 401 -2.26 9.76 -29.96
CA VAL A 401 -3.30 9.69 -28.92
C VAL A 401 -4.19 8.46 -29.11
N SER A 402 -4.89 8.05 -28.05
CA SER A 402 -6.00 7.09 -28.15
C SER A 402 -7.19 7.73 -28.87
N ASP A 403 -7.61 7.13 -29.96
CA ASP A 403 -8.71 7.57 -30.84
C ASP A 403 -9.15 6.38 -31.74
N ARG A 404 -10.01 6.62 -32.73
CA ARG A 404 -10.50 5.60 -33.67
C ARG A 404 -9.44 4.98 -34.58
N SER A 405 -8.23 5.52 -34.57
CA SER A 405 -7.12 5.02 -35.37
C SER A 405 -6.45 3.80 -34.71
N TRP A 406 -6.76 3.53 -33.44
CA TRP A 406 -6.41 2.30 -32.75
C TRP A 406 -7.24 1.12 -33.25
N GLN A 407 -6.61 -0.05 -33.27
CA GLN A 407 -7.28 -1.33 -33.48
C GLN A 407 -7.48 -2.03 -32.14
N THR A 408 -8.53 -2.83 -32.03
CA THR A 408 -8.81 -3.68 -30.87
C THR A 408 -9.22 -5.09 -31.31
N ALA A 409 -8.87 -6.08 -30.48
CA ALA A 409 -9.21 -7.49 -30.69
C ALA A 409 -9.24 -8.22 -29.35
N PHE A 410 -9.80 -9.43 -29.31
CA PHE A 410 -9.79 -10.27 -28.11
C PHE A 410 -8.48 -11.03 -27.94
N GLY A 411 -7.89 -10.95 -26.75
CA GLY A 411 -6.61 -11.57 -26.39
C GLY A 411 -6.71 -13.06 -26.04
N ALA A 412 -5.62 -13.54 -25.41
CA ALA A 412 -5.49 -14.91 -24.92
C ALA A 412 -6.06 -15.11 -23.51
N THR A 413 -6.19 -14.04 -22.73
CA THR A 413 -6.90 -14.06 -21.45
C THR A 413 -8.40 -14.16 -21.67
N THR A 414 -8.98 -15.35 -21.52
CA THR A 414 -10.40 -15.63 -21.79
C THR A 414 -11.30 -15.29 -20.62
N THR A 415 -10.76 -15.30 -19.41
CA THR A 415 -11.48 -14.94 -18.19
C THR A 415 -10.52 -14.27 -17.23
N ASN A 416 -10.96 -13.20 -16.59
CA ASN A 416 -10.23 -12.54 -15.52
C ASN A 416 -11.21 -12.06 -14.46
N ASN A 417 -10.85 -12.25 -13.20
CA ASN A 417 -11.60 -11.77 -12.07
C ASN A 417 -10.62 -11.50 -10.92
N TRP A 418 -10.83 -10.39 -10.21
CA TRP A 418 -9.96 -9.94 -9.13
C TRP A 418 -9.79 -10.97 -8.00
N TYR A 419 -10.84 -11.76 -7.74
CA TYR A 419 -10.90 -12.76 -6.68
C TYR A 419 -10.67 -14.17 -7.19
N SER A 420 -11.45 -14.60 -8.18
CA SER A 420 -11.46 -16.00 -8.64
C SER A 420 -10.32 -16.38 -9.58
N GLY A 421 -9.57 -15.40 -10.09
CA GLY A 421 -8.35 -15.63 -10.87
C GLY A 421 -8.51 -15.45 -12.38
N THR A 422 -7.64 -16.12 -13.13
CA THR A 422 -7.46 -15.87 -14.57
C THR A 422 -7.41 -17.18 -15.36
N ASP A 423 -8.07 -17.21 -16.50
CA ASP A 423 -7.96 -18.27 -17.51
C ASP A 423 -7.27 -17.72 -18.75
N TYR A 424 -6.24 -18.42 -19.22
CA TYR A 424 -5.42 -18.02 -20.34
C TYR A 424 -5.27 -19.17 -21.35
N ASP A 425 -5.62 -18.92 -22.61
CA ASP A 425 -5.45 -19.89 -23.69
C ASP A 425 -4.35 -19.43 -24.66
N ALA A 426 -3.16 -20.02 -24.53
CA ALA A 426 -1.99 -19.64 -25.30
C ALA A 426 -2.15 -19.90 -26.80
N ARG A 427 -3.09 -20.77 -27.21
CA ARG A 427 -3.40 -21.01 -28.63
C ARG A 427 -4.03 -19.79 -29.30
N ARG A 428 -4.66 -18.93 -28.50
CA ARG A 428 -5.33 -17.69 -28.95
C ARG A 428 -4.39 -16.52 -29.14
N GLU A 429 -3.14 -16.61 -28.70
CA GLU A 429 -2.16 -15.54 -28.85
C GLU A 429 -1.96 -15.19 -30.33
N GLN A 430 -1.84 -13.90 -30.64
CA GLN A 430 -1.18 -13.45 -31.87
C GLN A 430 0.28 -13.13 -31.54
N ALA A 431 1.21 -13.93 -32.06
CA ALA A 431 2.64 -13.68 -31.86
C ALA A 431 3.03 -12.32 -32.44
N GLY A 432 3.68 -11.47 -31.63
CA GLY A 432 4.15 -10.16 -32.08
C GLY A 432 3.05 -9.14 -32.36
N TRP A 433 1.86 -9.26 -31.76
CA TRP A 433 0.74 -8.31 -31.96
C TRP A 433 1.08 -6.86 -31.57
N ALA A 434 1.92 -6.65 -30.55
CA ALA A 434 2.49 -5.36 -30.18
C ALA A 434 3.89 -5.15 -30.77
N GLY A 435 4.32 -6.08 -31.63
CA GLY A 435 5.56 -6.02 -32.35
C GLY A 435 5.53 -4.91 -33.40
N PRO A 436 6.70 -4.36 -33.74
CA PRO A 436 6.72 -3.20 -34.61
C PRO A 436 6.39 -3.54 -36.06
N GLY A 437 5.38 -2.87 -36.62
CA GLY A 437 4.81 -3.24 -37.93
C GLY A 437 3.87 -4.44 -37.87
N ALA A 438 3.31 -4.73 -36.69
CA ALA A 438 2.33 -5.81 -36.49
C ALA A 438 1.19 -5.75 -37.51
N ASP A 439 0.76 -6.92 -37.96
CA ASP A 439 -0.48 -7.08 -38.72
C ASP A 439 -1.67 -6.92 -37.77
N LEU A 440 -2.34 -5.78 -37.88
CA LEU A 440 -3.56 -5.43 -37.13
C LEU A 440 -4.80 -5.52 -38.03
N SER A 441 -4.77 -6.38 -39.06
CA SER A 441 -5.92 -6.66 -39.92
C SER A 441 -6.86 -7.69 -39.30
N ALA A 442 -8.12 -7.71 -39.73
CA ALA A 442 -9.08 -8.72 -39.31
C ALA A 442 -8.61 -10.16 -39.60
N THR A 443 -7.74 -10.34 -40.62
CA THR A 443 -7.20 -11.62 -41.06
C THR A 443 -5.89 -12.04 -40.39
N ALA A 444 -5.31 -11.18 -39.53
CA ALA A 444 -4.14 -11.52 -38.73
C ALA A 444 -4.38 -12.83 -37.98
N LYS A 445 -3.33 -13.63 -37.79
CA LYS A 445 -3.49 -15.02 -37.32
C LYS A 445 -3.09 -15.19 -35.86
N ARG A 446 -3.93 -15.92 -35.12
CA ARG A 446 -3.60 -16.52 -33.84
C ARG A 446 -2.70 -17.74 -34.03
N ARG A 447 -2.13 -18.27 -32.95
CA ARG A 447 -1.28 -19.48 -33.01
C ARG A 447 -2.02 -20.72 -33.50
N ASP A 448 -3.32 -20.83 -33.23
CA ASP A 448 -4.18 -21.90 -33.77
C ASP A 448 -4.60 -21.71 -35.24
N GLY A 449 -4.16 -20.63 -35.90
CA GLY A 449 -4.48 -20.32 -37.30
C GLY A 449 -5.84 -19.65 -37.51
N SER A 450 -6.64 -19.46 -36.46
CA SER A 450 -7.87 -18.67 -36.53
C SER A 450 -7.57 -17.17 -36.66
N PRO A 451 -8.48 -16.37 -37.23
CA PRO A 451 -8.29 -14.93 -37.30
C PRO A 451 -8.32 -14.28 -35.91
N THR A 452 -7.46 -13.29 -35.67
CA THR A 452 -7.48 -12.47 -34.47
C THR A 452 -8.72 -11.59 -34.42
N GLY A 453 -9.17 -11.10 -35.58
CA GLY A 453 -10.39 -10.30 -35.72
C GLY A 453 -10.23 -8.85 -35.29
N TRP A 454 -9.09 -8.21 -35.62
CA TRP A 454 -8.89 -6.79 -35.35
C TRP A 454 -9.95 -5.91 -36.02
N ILE A 455 -10.52 -5.01 -35.22
CA ILE A 455 -11.47 -3.97 -35.63
C ILE A 455 -11.02 -2.62 -35.10
N ARG A 456 -11.60 -1.52 -35.60
CA ARG A 456 -11.35 -0.20 -35.02
C ARG A 456 -11.89 -0.13 -33.59
N ALA A 457 -11.13 0.51 -32.70
CA ALA A 457 -11.60 0.78 -31.34
C ALA A 457 -12.82 1.71 -31.35
N GLY A 458 -13.74 1.48 -30.40
CA GLY A 458 -14.86 2.37 -30.13
C GLY A 458 -14.41 3.55 -29.28
N ILE A 459 -15.14 4.66 -29.35
CA ILE A 459 -14.99 5.75 -28.39
C ILE A 459 -15.89 5.44 -27.20
N ALA A 460 -15.34 5.56 -26.00
CA ALA A 460 -16.05 5.35 -24.75
C ALA A 460 -16.24 6.69 -24.02
N PRO A 461 -17.28 6.84 -23.19
CA PRO A 461 -17.29 7.88 -22.17
C PRO A 461 -16.13 7.71 -21.18
N PRO A 462 -15.72 8.77 -20.45
CA PRO A 462 -14.98 8.59 -19.22
C PRO A 462 -15.79 7.71 -18.23
N PRO A 463 -15.16 7.08 -17.23
CA PRO A 463 -15.89 6.29 -16.22
C PRO A 463 -17.07 7.04 -15.58
N ASN A 464 -16.86 8.32 -15.31
CA ASN A 464 -17.84 9.32 -14.94
C ASN A 464 -17.36 10.68 -15.51
N GLN A 465 -18.26 11.64 -15.75
CA GLN A 465 -17.85 12.99 -16.18
C GLN A 465 -16.95 13.69 -15.17
N THR A 466 -17.16 13.40 -13.89
CA THR A 466 -16.38 13.94 -12.77
C THR A 466 -15.07 13.19 -12.54
N THR A 467 -14.85 12.04 -13.19
CA THR A 467 -13.62 11.26 -13.02
C THR A 467 -12.40 12.09 -13.40
N GLU A 468 -11.54 12.34 -12.42
CA GLU A 468 -10.24 12.96 -12.61
C GLU A 468 -9.17 11.92 -12.98
N LEU A 469 -8.24 12.30 -13.85
CA LEU A 469 -7.04 11.51 -14.14
C LEU A 469 -5.96 11.97 -13.17
N VAL A 470 -5.59 11.13 -12.21
CA VAL A 470 -4.73 11.52 -11.10
C VAL A 470 -3.43 10.71 -11.07
N TRP A 471 -2.33 11.35 -10.67
CA TRP A 471 -1.09 10.65 -10.37
C TRP A 471 -1.21 9.80 -9.09
N ARG A 472 -0.34 8.80 -8.96
CA ARG A 472 -0.13 8.09 -7.69
C ARG A 472 1.14 8.58 -7.01
N ALA A 473 0.99 8.98 -5.75
CA ALA A 473 2.15 9.25 -4.89
C ALA A 473 2.88 7.98 -4.49
N GLY A 474 2.13 6.97 -4.05
CA GLY A 474 2.65 5.70 -3.58
C GLY A 474 3.50 4.97 -4.61
N GLU A 475 4.38 4.14 -4.09
CA GLU A 475 5.30 3.31 -4.85
C GLU A 475 4.53 2.27 -5.70
N PRO A 476 5.02 1.93 -6.90
CA PRO A 476 4.40 0.93 -7.77
C PRO A 476 4.50 -0.47 -7.16
N VAL A 477 3.53 -1.35 -7.48
CA VAL A 477 3.63 -2.78 -7.14
C VAL A 477 4.61 -3.45 -8.10
N ARG A 478 5.52 -4.28 -7.58
CA ARG A 478 6.53 -5.01 -8.37
C ARG A 478 6.60 -6.47 -7.96
N VAL A 479 7.20 -7.30 -8.82
CA VAL A 479 7.73 -8.60 -8.40
C VAL A 479 8.99 -8.34 -7.59
N VAL A 480 8.92 -8.53 -6.27
CA VAL A 480 10.02 -8.22 -5.34
C VAL A 480 10.92 -9.42 -5.06
N ASP A 481 10.40 -10.64 -5.20
CA ASP A 481 11.15 -11.87 -4.98
C ASP A 481 10.57 -13.06 -5.77
N ARG A 482 11.38 -14.10 -5.94
CA ARG A 482 11.05 -15.37 -6.61
C ARG A 482 11.29 -16.53 -5.64
N ILE A 483 10.22 -17.00 -5.00
CA ILE A 483 10.21 -18.01 -3.95
C ILE A 483 10.14 -19.40 -4.59
N ARG A 484 11.10 -20.28 -4.25
CA ARG A 484 11.11 -21.66 -4.72
C ARG A 484 10.34 -22.56 -3.76
N PRO A 485 9.53 -23.52 -4.24
CA PRO A 485 8.92 -24.53 -3.40
C PRO A 485 9.97 -25.34 -2.63
N VAL A 486 9.70 -25.60 -1.35
CA VAL A 486 10.49 -26.47 -0.47
C VAL A 486 9.97 -27.90 -0.46
N GLY A 487 8.71 -28.11 -0.87
CA GLY A 487 8.06 -29.42 -0.90
C GLY A 487 7.18 -29.63 -2.13
N LEU A 488 7.02 -30.90 -2.51
CA LEU A 488 6.11 -31.36 -3.57
C LEU A 488 5.54 -32.72 -3.16
N THR A 489 4.21 -32.84 -3.13
CA THR A 489 3.50 -34.10 -2.86
C THR A 489 2.50 -34.42 -3.97
N GLU A 490 2.10 -35.68 -4.07
CA GLU A 490 1.01 -36.16 -4.93
C GLU A 490 -0.03 -36.87 -4.05
N PRO A 491 -0.90 -36.13 -3.31
CA PRO A 491 -1.89 -36.73 -2.41
C PRO A 491 -2.86 -37.69 -3.13
N ARG A 492 -3.11 -37.48 -4.43
CA ARG A 492 -3.89 -38.38 -5.29
C ARG A 492 -3.29 -38.38 -6.70
N PRO A 493 -3.44 -39.46 -7.49
CA PRO A 493 -2.92 -39.51 -8.85
C PRO A 493 -3.34 -38.29 -9.69
N GLY A 494 -2.37 -37.54 -10.21
CA GLY A 494 -2.60 -36.34 -11.02
C GLY A 494 -2.97 -35.06 -10.25
N VAL A 495 -2.96 -35.11 -8.91
CA VAL A 495 -3.17 -33.95 -8.02
C VAL A 495 -1.89 -33.70 -7.26
N TRP A 496 -1.20 -32.61 -7.59
CA TRP A 496 0.11 -32.28 -7.03
C TRP A 496 0.04 -31.04 -6.16
N VAL A 497 0.67 -31.04 -5.00
CA VAL A 497 0.68 -29.88 -4.08
C VAL A 497 2.11 -29.41 -3.87
N PHE A 498 2.38 -28.17 -4.24
CA PHE A 498 3.63 -27.47 -3.99
C PHE A 498 3.53 -26.70 -2.67
N ASP A 499 4.56 -26.80 -1.83
CA ASP A 499 4.69 -26.02 -0.60
C ASP A 499 5.85 -25.03 -0.73
N PHE A 500 5.58 -23.73 -0.57
CA PHE A 500 6.60 -22.68 -0.58
C PHE A 500 7.31 -22.51 0.77
N GLY A 501 6.82 -23.13 1.85
CA GLY A 501 7.35 -22.99 3.20
C GLY A 501 7.12 -21.60 3.81
N GLN A 502 6.41 -20.73 3.11
CA GLN A 502 6.13 -19.35 3.47
C GLN A 502 4.82 -18.91 2.79
N ASN A 503 3.91 -18.32 3.55
CA ASN A 503 2.72 -17.66 3.02
C ASN A 503 3.08 -16.26 2.54
N PHE A 504 2.70 -15.93 1.31
CA PHE A 504 2.94 -14.62 0.69
C PHE A 504 1.84 -14.30 -0.32
N ALA A 505 1.79 -13.05 -0.75
CA ALA A 505 0.90 -12.64 -1.83
C ALA A 505 1.65 -12.54 -3.18
N GLY A 506 1.05 -13.08 -4.24
CA GLY A 506 1.57 -12.94 -5.59
C GLY A 506 1.05 -13.96 -6.60
N TRP A 507 1.94 -14.46 -7.46
CA TRP A 507 1.58 -15.35 -8.58
C TRP A 507 2.31 -16.69 -8.54
N PRO A 508 1.62 -17.81 -8.84
CA PRO A 508 2.31 -19.02 -9.25
C PRO A 508 2.72 -18.92 -10.72
N GLU A 509 4.02 -19.03 -10.98
CA GLU A 509 4.59 -19.15 -12.32
C GLU A 509 4.77 -20.63 -12.67
N LEU A 510 4.07 -21.08 -13.69
CA LEU A 510 4.19 -22.41 -14.27
C LEU A 510 5.38 -22.44 -15.23
N THR A 511 6.17 -23.50 -15.17
CA THR A 511 7.22 -23.84 -16.14
C THR A 511 7.08 -25.29 -16.56
N LEU A 512 6.56 -25.49 -17.77
CA LEU A 512 6.55 -26.77 -18.47
C LEU A 512 7.91 -26.94 -19.17
N ASP A 513 8.74 -27.83 -18.65
CA ASP A 513 10.11 -28.07 -19.12
C ASP A 513 10.20 -28.88 -20.43
N ARG A 514 9.06 -29.35 -20.93
CA ARG A 514 8.92 -30.08 -22.19
C ARG A 514 7.52 -29.87 -22.74
N ALA A 515 7.34 -30.27 -24.00
CA ALA A 515 6.04 -30.18 -24.67
C ALA A 515 4.94 -30.96 -23.92
N VAL A 516 3.77 -30.34 -23.85
CA VAL A 516 2.49 -31.00 -23.60
C VAL A 516 1.63 -30.87 -24.86
N PRO A 517 0.60 -31.71 -25.06
CA PRO A 517 -0.32 -31.53 -26.19
C PRO A 517 -0.95 -30.13 -26.21
N ALA A 518 -1.06 -29.54 -27.40
CA ALA A 518 -1.78 -28.28 -27.55
C ALA A 518 -3.25 -28.46 -27.08
N GLY A 519 -3.74 -27.53 -26.26
CA GLY A 519 -5.07 -27.62 -25.66
C GLY A 519 -5.09 -28.31 -24.29
N THR A 520 -3.97 -28.81 -23.78
CA THR A 520 -3.87 -29.25 -22.38
C THR A 520 -4.06 -28.06 -21.44
N THR A 521 -5.08 -28.13 -20.57
CA THR A 521 -5.34 -27.11 -19.55
C THR A 521 -4.73 -27.52 -18.21
N VAL A 522 -3.79 -26.72 -17.70
CA VAL A 522 -3.19 -26.87 -16.38
C VAL A 522 -3.84 -25.85 -15.43
N THR A 523 -4.35 -26.33 -14.29
CA THR A 523 -4.96 -25.47 -13.26
C THR A 523 -4.06 -25.37 -12.03
N MET A 524 -3.84 -24.15 -11.53
CA MET A 524 -3.09 -23.83 -10.32
C MET A 524 -4.03 -23.21 -9.27
N ARG A 525 -4.33 -23.95 -8.20
CA ARG A 525 -5.18 -23.50 -7.08
C ARG A 525 -4.32 -23.09 -5.88
N PRO A 526 -4.28 -21.81 -5.51
CA PRO A 526 -3.54 -21.33 -4.34
C PRO A 526 -4.28 -21.61 -3.02
N ALA A 527 -3.57 -21.75 -1.92
CA ALA A 527 -4.15 -21.89 -0.58
C ALA A 527 -3.20 -21.45 0.54
N GLU A 528 -3.77 -21.10 1.69
CA GLU A 528 -3.03 -20.84 2.95
C GLU A 528 -3.17 -21.99 3.96
N SER A 529 -3.84 -23.07 3.59
CA SER A 529 -4.08 -24.25 4.44
C SER A 529 -4.10 -25.53 3.62
N LEU A 530 -3.84 -26.66 4.27
CA LEU A 530 -4.06 -28.00 3.76
C LEU A 530 -5.34 -28.63 4.34
N ALA A 531 -5.95 -29.53 3.59
CA ALA A 531 -6.94 -30.46 4.09
C ALA A 531 -6.27 -31.69 4.73
N ALA A 532 -7.02 -32.46 5.51
CA ALA A 532 -6.51 -33.63 6.23
C ALA A 532 -5.95 -34.75 5.32
N ASP A 533 -6.35 -34.79 4.06
CA ASP A 533 -5.87 -35.75 3.06
C ASP A 533 -4.63 -35.27 2.28
N GLY A 534 -4.05 -34.12 2.65
CA GLY A 534 -2.90 -33.53 2.00
C GLY A 534 -3.21 -32.73 0.72
N THR A 535 -4.48 -32.62 0.32
CA THR A 535 -4.90 -31.64 -0.69
C THR A 535 -4.97 -30.23 -0.07
N ILE A 536 -5.20 -29.20 -0.87
CA ILE A 536 -5.32 -27.83 -0.35
C ILE A 536 -6.70 -27.54 0.26
N ASP A 537 -6.76 -26.58 1.19
CA ASP A 537 -8.00 -25.96 1.67
C ASP A 537 -8.00 -24.45 1.39
N GLN A 538 -8.96 -23.99 0.58
CA GLN A 538 -9.10 -22.60 0.17
C GLN A 538 -10.03 -21.79 1.07
N ALA A 539 -10.58 -22.37 2.15
CA ALA A 539 -11.59 -21.70 2.98
C ALA A 539 -11.14 -20.32 3.50
N SER A 540 -9.88 -20.18 3.93
CA SER A 540 -9.35 -18.90 4.46
C SER A 540 -9.26 -17.78 3.42
N ILE A 541 -9.01 -18.13 2.15
CA ILE A 541 -8.89 -17.16 1.05
C ILE A 541 -10.21 -16.91 0.31
N MET A 542 -11.30 -17.57 0.72
CA MET A 542 -12.62 -17.47 0.10
C MET A 542 -13.71 -16.87 0.99
N GLY A 543 -13.47 -16.50 2.25
CA GLY A 543 -14.49 -16.15 3.28
C GLY A 543 -15.98 -15.94 2.87
N GLY A 544 -16.91 -16.47 3.67
CA GLY A 544 -18.34 -16.19 3.53
C GLY A 544 -19.20 -17.27 2.85
N GLY A 545 -18.69 -18.50 2.76
CA GLY A 545 -19.45 -19.72 2.45
C GLY A 545 -19.77 -19.96 0.96
N ALA A 546 -20.28 -21.16 0.65
CA ALA A 546 -20.47 -21.66 -0.73
C ALA A 546 -21.40 -20.81 -1.61
N GLY A 547 -22.28 -19.99 -1.03
CA GLY A 547 -23.20 -19.12 -1.77
C GLY A 547 -22.53 -18.00 -2.59
N ARG A 548 -21.21 -17.79 -2.42
CA ARG A 548 -20.40 -16.82 -3.18
C ARG A 548 -19.60 -17.44 -4.33
N GLY A 549 -19.71 -18.75 -4.53
CA GLY A 549 -18.83 -19.53 -5.42
C GLY A 549 -17.60 -20.08 -4.70
N THR A 550 -16.88 -20.99 -5.35
CA THR A 550 -15.77 -21.77 -4.78
C THR A 550 -14.52 -21.84 -5.66
N ASP A 551 -14.59 -21.34 -6.90
CA ASP A 551 -13.48 -21.44 -7.84
C ASP A 551 -12.50 -20.27 -7.67
N VAL A 552 -11.37 -20.53 -7.02
CA VAL A 552 -10.22 -19.62 -6.92
C VAL A 552 -9.00 -20.29 -7.54
N PHE A 553 -8.64 -19.95 -8.78
CA PHE A 553 -7.50 -20.53 -9.47
C PHE A 553 -7.03 -19.73 -10.68
N ALA A 554 -5.82 -20.03 -11.12
CA ALA A 554 -5.31 -19.66 -12.44
C ALA A 554 -5.29 -20.89 -13.36
N ALA A 555 -5.73 -20.76 -14.60
CA ALA A 555 -5.72 -21.84 -15.59
C ALA A 555 -4.96 -21.44 -16.86
N TYR A 556 -4.11 -22.34 -17.33
CA TYR A 556 -3.28 -22.18 -18.53
C TYR A 556 -3.57 -23.28 -19.53
N THR A 557 -4.06 -22.93 -20.72
CA THR A 557 -4.21 -23.85 -21.84
C THR A 557 -3.00 -23.75 -22.77
N ALA A 558 -2.22 -24.82 -22.84
CA ALA A 558 -0.95 -24.86 -23.54
C ALA A 558 -1.10 -24.80 -25.06
N ARG A 559 -0.11 -24.20 -25.74
CA ARG A 559 -0.05 -24.12 -27.21
C ARG A 559 0.71 -25.28 -27.86
N GLY A 560 1.40 -26.10 -27.07
CA GLY A 560 2.12 -27.29 -27.51
C GLY A 560 3.54 -27.01 -28.01
N ASP A 561 4.24 -26.04 -27.43
CA ASP A 561 5.60 -25.69 -27.86
C ASP A 561 6.60 -26.82 -27.52
N ARG A 562 7.39 -27.23 -28.52
CA ARG A 562 8.39 -28.31 -28.38
C ARG A 562 9.44 -28.05 -27.30
N GLY A 563 9.78 -26.78 -27.07
CA GLY A 563 10.78 -26.35 -26.09
C GLY A 563 10.24 -26.15 -24.67
N GLY A 564 8.97 -26.47 -24.42
CA GLY A 564 8.31 -26.13 -23.17
C GLY A 564 7.67 -24.73 -23.19
N GLU A 565 6.95 -24.42 -22.12
CA GLU A 565 6.15 -23.19 -21.98
C GLU A 565 6.25 -22.65 -20.55
N SER A 566 6.18 -21.34 -20.39
CA SER A 566 6.12 -20.71 -19.08
C SER A 566 5.05 -19.62 -19.07
N TRP A 567 4.33 -19.53 -17.96
CA TRP A 567 3.21 -18.61 -17.79
C TRP A 567 2.91 -18.33 -16.32
N HIS A 568 2.51 -17.11 -16.01
CA HIS A 568 1.89 -16.73 -14.75
C HIS A 568 0.68 -15.83 -15.03
N PRO A 569 -0.33 -15.77 -14.14
CA PRO A 569 -1.36 -14.75 -14.23
C PRO A 569 -0.74 -13.35 -14.07
N GLU A 570 -1.37 -12.32 -14.65
CA GLU A 570 -0.88 -10.92 -14.61
C GLU A 570 -1.93 -9.91 -14.15
N LEU A 571 -3.21 -10.29 -14.14
CA LEU A 571 -4.37 -9.38 -14.00
C LEU A 571 -5.22 -9.64 -12.75
N ASN A 572 -4.66 -10.34 -11.77
CA ASN A 572 -5.17 -10.55 -10.41
C ASN A 572 -3.98 -10.93 -9.53
N TYR A 573 -4.14 -11.22 -8.24
CA TYR A 573 -3.10 -11.89 -7.43
C TYR A 573 -3.74 -12.85 -6.40
N PHE A 574 -2.96 -13.63 -5.67
CA PHE A 574 -3.44 -14.54 -4.63
C PHE A 574 -2.58 -14.48 -3.36
N GLY A 575 -3.17 -14.74 -2.19
CA GLY A 575 -2.44 -15.18 -1.01
C GLY A 575 -2.22 -16.70 -1.06
N MET A 576 -0.99 -17.16 -0.81
CA MET A 576 -0.65 -18.58 -0.88
C MET A 576 0.61 -18.93 -0.09
N GLN A 577 0.57 -20.10 0.55
CA GLN A 577 1.75 -20.90 0.89
C GLN A 577 1.81 -22.19 0.07
N TRP A 578 0.65 -22.72 -0.31
CA TRP A 578 0.53 -23.92 -1.14
C TRP A 578 -0.11 -23.62 -2.48
N VAL A 579 0.26 -24.38 -3.50
CA VAL A 579 -0.39 -24.38 -4.81
C VAL A 579 -0.64 -25.81 -5.26
N GLN A 580 -1.90 -26.14 -5.50
CA GLN A 580 -2.29 -27.42 -6.11
C GLN A 580 -2.30 -27.31 -7.63
N VAL A 581 -1.62 -28.22 -8.32
CA VAL A 581 -1.55 -28.31 -9.78
C VAL A 581 -2.27 -29.56 -10.27
N THR A 582 -3.15 -29.39 -11.25
CA THR A 582 -3.91 -30.47 -11.91
C THR A 582 -3.97 -30.25 -13.43
N GLY A 583 -4.32 -31.30 -14.18
CA GLY A 583 -4.60 -31.20 -15.63
C GLY A 583 -3.42 -31.50 -16.56
N LEU A 584 -2.28 -31.92 -16.00
CA LEU A 584 -1.15 -32.41 -16.79
C LEU A 584 -1.40 -33.83 -17.33
N PRO A 585 -0.82 -34.19 -18.50
CA PRO A 585 -0.98 -35.52 -19.08
C PRO A 585 -0.41 -36.62 -18.16
N GLU A 586 -0.98 -37.82 -18.25
CA GLU A 586 -0.46 -39.00 -17.57
C GLU A 586 1.02 -39.22 -17.88
N GLY A 587 1.82 -39.54 -16.86
CA GLY A 587 3.26 -39.72 -16.99
C GLY A 587 4.09 -38.42 -17.06
N TYR A 588 3.46 -37.23 -17.07
CA TYR A 588 4.20 -35.98 -16.94
C TYR A 588 4.79 -35.86 -15.53
N ARG A 589 6.12 -36.01 -15.41
CA ARG A 589 6.83 -35.87 -14.13
C ARG A 589 7.07 -34.42 -13.76
N LEU A 590 6.52 -34.00 -12.62
CA LEU A 590 6.74 -32.68 -12.01
C LEU A 590 8.04 -32.63 -11.20
N SER A 591 8.56 -31.41 -11.03
CA SER A 591 9.68 -31.13 -10.13
C SER A 591 9.43 -29.81 -9.40
N LEU A 592 10.20 -29.52 -8.35
CA LEU A 592 10.13 -28.22 -7.65
C LEU A 592 10.36 -27.00 -8.57
N ARG A 593 10.93 -27.19 -9.77
CA ARG A 593 11.12 -26.12 -10.76
C ARG A 593 9.87 -25.83 -11.58
N THR A 594 8.86 -26.71 -11.54
CA THR A 594 7.65 -26.55 -12.36
C THR A 594 6.79 -25.40 -11.88
N VAL A 595 6.84 -25.05 -10.59
CA VAL A 595 6.16 -23.88 -10.05
C VAL A 595 7.17 -22.99 -9.34
N THR A 596 7.15 -21.69 -9.61
CA THR A 596 7.88 -20.67 -8.84
C THR A 596 6.88 -19.65 -8.29
N GLY A 597 7.03 -19.23 -7.04
CA GLY A 597 6.22 -18.16 -6.44
C GLY A 597 6.81 -16.80 -6.79
N LEU A 598 6.03 -15.92 -7.40
CA LEU A 598 6.42 -14.53 -7.66
C LEU A 598 5.80 -13.64 -6.59
N GLN A 599 6.59 -13.21 -5.60
CA GLN A 599 6.09 -12.38 -4.52
C GLN A 599 5.90 -10.94 -5.01
N LEU A 600 4.73 -10.37 -4.71
CA LEU A 600 4.36 -9.02 -5.12
C LEU A 600 4.13 -8.14 -3.90
N HIS A 601 4.54 -6.88 -3.98
CA HIS A 601 4.05 -5.79 -3.14
C HIS A 601 4.50 -4.43 -3.71
N ALA A 602 3.95 -3.33 -3.18
CA ALA A 602 4.41 -1.98 -3.44
C ALA A 602 5.90 -1.86 -3.07
N ASP A 603 6.73 -1.31 -3.96
CA ASP A 603 8.18 -1.18 -3.77
C ASP A 603 8.55 -0.06 -2.77
N THR A 604 7.90 -0.08 -1.61
CA THR A 604 8.16 0.82 -0.50
C THR A 604 9.56 0.54 0.06
N PRO A 605 10.32 1.59 0.42
CA PRO A 605 11.68 1.39 0.92
C PRO A 605 11.67 0.65 2.25
N VAL A 606 12.56 -0.33 2.41
CA VAL A 606 12.77 -0.99 3.72
C VAL A 606 13.22 0.06 4.74
N ALA A 607 12.46 0.20 5.82
CA ALA A 607 12.72 1.19 6.87
C ALA A 607 13.49 0.59 8.04
N GLY A 608 13.27 -0.67 8.41
CA GLY A 608 13.93 -1.24 9.58
C GLY A 608 14.33 -2.70 9.46
N THR A 609 15.22 -3.07 10.36
CA THR A 609 15.74 -4.43 10.54
C THR A 609 15.73 -4.77 12.02
N PHE A 610 15.61 -6.05 12.34
CA PHE A 610 15.58 -6.54 13.71
C PHE A 610 16.04 -7.99 13.78
N THR A 611 16.82 -8.31 14.81
CA THR A 611 17.21 -9.68 15.17
C THR A 611 17.58 -9.76 16.66
N THR A 612 17.38 -10.93 17.27
CA THR A 612 17.69 -11.21 18.68
C THR A 612 18.32 -12.58 18.86
N SER A 613 18.77 -12.89 20.07
CA SER A 613 19.18 -14.24 20.48
C SER A 613 18.01 -15.24 20.59
N ASN A 614 16.75 -14.80 20.54
CA ASN A 614 15.58 -15.66 20.71
C ASN A 614 14.93 -15.97 19.36
N ALA A 615 14.92 -17.26 18.99
CA ALA A 615 14.38 -17.73 17.71
C ALA A 615 12.87 -17.50 17.57
N ARG A 616 12.11 -17.55 18.67
CA ARG A 616 10.66 -17.31 18.67
C ARG A 616 10.35 -15.87 18.28
N ILE A 617 11.02 -14.91 18.91
CA ILE A 617 10.86 -13.48 18.59
C ILE A 617 11.27 -13.21 17.13
N ASN A 618 12.39 -13.78 16.67
CA ASN A 618 12.81 -13.67 15.28
C ASN A 618 11.79 -14.28 14.29
N ARG A 619 11.09 -15.36 14.68
CA ARG A 619 10.03 -15.97 13.88
C ARG A 619 8.79 -15.07 13.81
N ILE A 620 8.36 -14.48 14.93
CA ILE A 620 7.24 -13.53 14.96
C ILE A 620 7.55 -12.31 14.07
N HIS A 621 8.76 -11.74 14.17
CA HIS A 621 9.22 -10.66 13.29
C HIS A 621 9.12 -11.00 11.80
N ARG A 622 9.52 -12.23 11.44
CA ARG A 622 9.40 -12.71 10.06
C ARG A 622 7.94 -12.83 9.64
N MET A 623 7.08 -13.42 10.48
CA MET A 623 5.65 -13.57 10.21
C MET A 623 4.99 -12.21 9.97
N ALA A 624 5.23 -11.23 10.85
CA ALA A 624 4.73 -9.87 10.72
C ALA A 624 5.21 -9.20 9.44
N ARG A 625 6.51 -9.32 9.11
CA ARG A 625 7.07 -8.75 7.88
C ARG A 625 6.38 -9.31 6.62
N TYR A 626 6.14 -10.62 6.55
CA TYR A 626 5.42 -11.21 5.41
C TYR A 626 3.94 -10.82 5.36
N SER A 627 3.29 -10.63 6.51
CA SER A 627 1.93 -10.08 6.57
C SER A 627 1.87 -8.66 6.01
N VAL A 628 2.81 -7.79 6.38
CA VAL A 628 2.88 -6.41 5.87
C VAL A 628 3.16 -6.41 4.36
N MET A 629 4.14 -7.19 3.89
CA MET A 629 4.43 -7.31 2.46
C MET A 629 3.20 -7.75 1.66
N SER A 630 2.51 -8.79 2.12
CA SER A 630 1.35 -9.35 1.43
C SER A 630 0.20 -8.36 1.26
N ASN A 631 0.14 -7.33 2.12
CA ASN A 631 -0.97 -6.40 2.20
C ASN A 631 -0.65 -4.98 1.67
N MET A 632 0.49 -4.79 1.00
CA MET A 632 0.81 -3.53 0.29
C MET A 632 0.53 -3.66 -1.21
N MET A 633 -0.75 -3.75 -1.60
CA MET A 633 -1.18 -4.03 -2.98
C MET A 633 -1.86 -2.81 -3.61
N SER A 634 -1.10 -1.75 -3.88
CA SER A 634 -1.55 -0.40 -4.26
C SER A 634 -2.29 0.39 -3.18
N THR A 635 -2.95 -0.32 -2.26
CA THR A 635 -3.54 0.16 -1.02
C THR A 635 -3.06 -0.74 0.12
N PHE A 636 -3.33 -0.40 1.38
CA PHE A 636 -3.17 -1.35 2.48
C PHE A 636 -4.37 -2.27 2.52
N THR A 637 -4.26 -3.51 2.04
CA THR A 637 -5.37 -4.47 2.13
C THR A 637 -5.45 -5.09 3.52
N ASP A 638 -6.63 -5.54 3.92
CA ASP A 638 -6.86 -6.33 5.14
C ASP A 638 -6.16 -7.69 5.05
N CYS A 639 -6.44 -8.40 3.95
CA CYS A 639 -5.85 -9.67 3.61
C CYS A 639 -5.61 -9.78 2.09
N PRO A 640 -4.65 -10.62 1.65
CA PRO A 640 -4.34 -10.79 0.23
C PRO A 640 -5.26 -11.79 -0.50
N GLY A 641 -6.25 -12.36 0.19
CA GLY A 641 -7.06 -13.48 -0.28
C GLY A 641 -8.52 -13.10 -0.53
N ARG A 642 -9.34 -13.19 0.53
CA ARG A 642 -10.80 -13.18 0.42
C ARG A 642 -11.40 -11.84 0.05
N GLU A 643 -10.90 -10.74 0.64
CA GLU A 643 -11.51 -9.41 0.64
C GLU A 643 -10.68 -8.43 -0.18
N LYS A 644 -9.39 -8.32 0.13
CA LYS A 644 -8.44 -7.43 -0.57
C LYS A 644 -8.91 -5.97 -0.54
N LEU A 645 -9.55 -5.56 0.56
CA LEU A 645 -10.12 -4.23 0.73
C LEU A 645 -9.26 -3.44 1.72
N ALA A 646 -9.28 -2.11 1.59
CA ALA A 646 -8.46 -1.25 2.42
C ALA A 646 -9.26 -0.65 3.56
N TYR A 647 -9.17 -1.28 4.72
CA TYR A 647 -9.79 -0.85 5.97
C TYR A 647 -8.81 0.05 6.74
N PRO A 648 -9.14 1.33 6.99
CA PRO A 648 -8.17 2.26 7.57
C PRO A 648 -7.64 1.89 8.96
N ALA A 649 -8.49 1.37 9.85
CA ALA A 649 -8.04 1.01 11.19
C ALA A 649 -6.94 -0.07 11.17
N ASP A 650 -7.02 -1.01 10.23
CA ASP A 650 -6.12 -2.16 10.12
C ASP A 650 -4.65 -1.75 9.86
N TYR A 651 -4.41 -0.60 9.23
CA TYR A 651 -3.05 -0.08 9.01
C TYR A 651 -2.72 1.16 9.85
N LEU A 652 -3.71 1.83 10.43
CA LEU A 652 -3.50 3.04 11.24
C LEU A 652 -3.39 2.74 12.74
N GLN A 653 -4.16 1.80 13.27
CA GLN A 653 -4.08 1.44 14.68
C GLN A 653 -2.76 0.74 15.01
N PRO A 654 -2.28 -0.24 14.21
CA PRO A 654 -0.95 -0.83 14.40
C PRO A 654 0.16 -0.06 13.66
N PHE A 655 -0.03 1.23 13.31
CA PHE A 655 0.94 1.97 12.48
C PHE A 655 2.35 2.00 13.08
N GLY A 656 2.45 2.09 14.41
CA GLY A 656 3.70 2.02 15.18
C GLY A 656 4.53 0.76 14.93
N SER A 657 3.87 -0.32 14.50
CA SER A 657 4.50 -1.56 14.03
C SER A 657 4.77 -1.56 12.53
N LEU A 658 3.80 -1.16 11.71
CA LEU A 658 3.94 -1.17 10.24
C LEU A 658 5.15 -0.34 9.78
N HIS A 659 5.25 0.90 10.27
CA HIS A 659 6.29 1.82 9.82
C HIS A 659 7.71 1.38 10.20
N ARG A 660 7.87 0.36 11.07
CA ARG A 660 9.16 -0.21 11.44
C ARG A 660 9.71 -1.15 10.38
N HIS A 661 8.85 -1.71 9.52
CA HIS A 661 9.30 -2.57 8.42
C HIS A 661 9.62 -1.77 7.15
N PHE A 662 8.74 -0.84 6.76
CA PHE A 662 8.84 -0.07 5.51
C PHE A 662 8.52 1.41 5.68
N GLY A 663 8.97 2.24 4.74
CA GLY A 663 8.74 3.67 4.70
C GLY A 663 7.50 4.02 3.88
N TYR A 664 6.62 4.86 4.43
CA TYR A 664 5.28 5.12 3.88
C TYR A 664 4.99 6.59 3.56
N ALA A 665 6.01 7.44 3.47
CA ALA A 665 5.86 8.88 3.25
C ALA A 665 5.04 9.21 1.98
N ALA A 666 5.31 8.51 0.87
CA ALA A 666 4.56 8.69 -0.37
C ALA A 666 3.26 7.87 -0.40
N TYR A 667 3.30 6.65 0.14
CA TYR A 667 2.15 5.73 0.19
C TYR A 667 0.95 6.31 0.96
N LEU A 668 1.16 6.87 2.16
CA LEU A 668 0.10 7.46 2.98
C LEU A 668 -0.57 8.68 2.32
N ARG A 669 0.13 9.43 1.45
CA ARG A 669 -0.49 10.52 0.67
C ARG A 669 -1.54 9.99 -0.31
N THR A 670 -1.30 8.81 -0.87
CA THR A 670 -2.29 8.13 -1.73
C THR A 670 -3.47 7.66 -0.89
N MET A 671 -3.21 7.12 0.31
CA MET A 671 -4.28 6.68 1.22
C MET A 671 -5.15 7.87 1.67
N GLN A 672 -4.54 9.03 1.96
CA GLN A 672 -5.28 10.25 2.30
C GLN A 672 -6.23 10.68 1.18
N ARG A 673 -5.78 10.63 -0.09
CA ARG A 673 -6.67 10.92 -1.23
C ARG A 673 -7.86 9.97 -1.25
N HIS A 674 -7.63 8.66 -1.08
CA HIS A 674 -8.71 7.69 -1.07
C HIS A 674 -9.71 7.90 0.08
N LEU A 675 -9.23 8.30 1.27
CA LEU A 675 -10.09 8.63 2.40
C LEU A 675 -10.96 9.87 2.11
N VAL A 676 -10.39 10.88 1.46
CA VAL A 676 -11.11 12.10 1.02
C VAL A 676 -12.13 11.77 -0.07
N GLU A 677 -11.77 10.93 -1.04
CA GLU A 677 -12.67 10.40 -2.06
C GLU A 677 -13.74 9.46 -1.48
N GLY A 678 -13.50 8.88 -0.31
CA GLY A 678 -14.46 8.06 0.43
C GLY A 678 -15.33 8.85 1.41
N GLN A 679 -15.17 10.17 1.50
CA GLN A 679 -15.95 11.01 2.40
C GLN A 679 -17.27 11.45 1.76
N SER A 680 -18.37 11.27 2.48
CA SER A 680 -19.69 11.74 2.07
C SER A 680 -19.76 13.26 2.00
N LYS A 681 -20.18 13.77 0.84
CA LYS A 681 -20.30 15.20 0.54
C LYS A 681 -21.75 15.72 0.58
N ALA A 682 -22.72 14.85 0.85
CA ALA A 682 -24.14 15.21 0.81
C ALA A 682 -24.99 14.35 1.75
N GLY A 683 -26.23 14.78 1.94
CA GLY A 683 -27.24 14.06 2.72
C GLY A 683 -26.93 14.01 4.22
N ASP A 684 -27.59 13.09 4.89
CA ASP A 684 -27.51 12.96 6.34
C ASP A 684 -26.13 12.54 6.87
N ASN A 685 -25.35 11.88 6.02
CA ASN A 685 -24.01 11.41 6.37
C ASN A 685 -22.91 12.39 5.96
N ILE A 686 -23.21 13.65 5.63
CA ILE A 686 -22.19 14.63 5.23
C ILE A 686 -21.03 14.69 6.24
N GLY A 687 -19.80 14.56 5.75
CA GLY A 687 -18.58 14.49 6.57
C GLY A 687 -18.17 13.08 7.01
N ASN A 688 -19.07 12.08 6.99
CA ASN A 688 -18.73 10.68 7.29
C ASN A 688 -17.71 10.14 6.29
N VAL A 689 -16.79 9.31 6.75
CA VAL A 689 -15.78 8.65 5.92
C VAL A 689 -16.12 7.17 5.84
N ALA A 690 -16.06 6.61 4.63
CA ALA A 690 -16.36 5.20 4.40
C ALA A 690 -15.43 4.27 5.20
N LEU A 691 -15.99 3.13 5.64
CA LEU A 691 -15.23 2.09 6.35
C LEU A 691 -14.04 1.55 5.56
N LYS A 692 -14.07 1.67 4.23
CA LYS A 692 -13.03 1.21 3.31
C LYS A 692 -12.70 2.29 2.31
N ALA A 693 -11.42 2.48 2.00
CA ALA A 693 -10.96 3.50 1.07
C ALA A 693 -9.78 2.99 0.23
N PRO A 694 -9.86 3.00 -1.13
CA PRO A 694 -10.92 3.59 -1.95
C PRO A 694 -12.22 2.79 -1.96
N VAL A 695 -13.33 3.50 -2.15
CA VAL A 695 -14.66 2.89 -2.29
C VAL A 695 -14.88 2.50 -3.74
N TYR A 696 -14.77 1.21 -4.03
CA TYR A 696 -15.13 0.62 -5.33
C TYR A 696 -16.11 -0.56 -5.20
N ASP A 697 -16.51 -0.91 -3.98
CA ASP A 697 -17.51 -1.93 -3.69
C ASP A 697 -18.83 -1.30 -3.19
N TRP A 698 -19.75 -2.11 -2.64
CA TRP A 698 -21.07 -1.65 -2.18
C TRP A 698 -21.00 -0.74 -0.93
N GLY A 699 -19.80 -0.45 -0.40
CA GLY A 699 -19.64 0.20 0.90
C GLY A 699 -20.22 -0.64 2.04
N TYR A 700 -20.26 -0.09 3.25
CA TYR A 700 -21.07 -0.63 4.36
C TYR A 700 -22.24 0.32 4.61
N THR A 701 -23.43 -0.24 4.86
CA THR A 701 -24.63 0.50 5.26
C THR A 701 -24.91 0.30 6.75
N GLY A 702 -25.76 1.16 7.32
CA GLY A 702 -26.11 1.10 8.74
C GLY A 702 -24.92 1.40 9.65
N ARG A 703 -24.92 0.81 10.85
CA ARG A 703 -23.96 1.10 11.93
C ARG A 703 -22.49 0.80 11.58
N PHE A 704 -22.23 -0.07 10.59
CA PHE A 704 -20.86 -0.34 10.12
C PHE A 704 -20.39 0.67 9.07
N GLY A 705 -21.32 1.31 8.35
CA GLY A 705 -21.01 2.34 7.36
C GLY A 705 -20.55 3.67 7.95
N ASP A 706 -20.79 3.88 9.24
CA ASP A 706 -20.46 5.11 9.96
C ASP A 706 -19.63 4.85 11.23
N GLU A 707 -18.76 3.83 11.16
CA GLU A 707 -17.81 3.52 12.22
C GLU A 707 -16.69 4.57 12.23
N ILE A 708 -16.51 5.23 13.38
CA ILE A 708 -15.62 6.40 13.53
C ILE A 708 -14.14 6.06 13.71
N ASN A 709 -13.77 4.89 14.24
CA ASN A 709 -12.40 4.40 14.40
C ASN A 709 -11.75 3.97 13.08
N TRP A 710 -12.55 3.64 12.06
CA TRP A 710 -12.07 3.49 10.68
C TRP A 710 -12.13 4.85 9.95
N GLY A 711 -13.21 5.61 10.14
CA GLY A 711 -13.36 6.94 9.51
C GLY A 711 -12.33 7.97 9.97
N ASN A 712 -11.82 7.87 11.20
CA ASN A 712 -10.78 8.75 11.74
C ASN A 712 -9.46 8.69 10.97
N GLY A 713 -9.31 7.75 10.04
CA GLY A 713 -8.15 7.69 9.18
C GLY A 713 -7.91 8.96 8.38
N ILE A 714 -8.96 9.74 8.09
CA ILE A 714 -8.82 11.05 7.44
C ILE A 714 -8.05 12.08 8.29
N VAL A 715 -7.99 11.88 9.61
CA VAL A 715 -7.29 12.72 10.61
C VAL A 715 -5.98 12.07 11.08
N LEU A 716 -5.96 10.75 11.27
CA LEU A 716 -4.76 10.03 11.71
C LEU A 716 -3.70 9.93 10.61
N THR A 717 -4.10 9.78 9.34
CA THR A 717 -3.13 9.68 8.23
C THR A 717 -2.25 10.94 8.11
N PRO A 718 -2.80 12.18 8.10
CA PRO A 718 -1.98 13.39 8.10
C PRO A 718 -1.16 13.57 9.39
N TRP A 719 -1.71 13.16 10.55
CA TRP A 719 -0.97 13.20 11.81
C TRP A 719 0.26 12.30 11.78
N TYR A 720 0.13 11.05 11.35
CA TYR A 720 1.26 10.12 11.26
C TYR A 720 2.28 10.51 10.19
N LEU A 721 1.81 11.09 9.06
CA LEU A 721 2.68 11.69 8.05
C LEU A 721 3.55 12.81 8.64
N TYR A 722 2.97 13.65 9.50
CA TYR A 722 3.70 14.67 10.23
C TYR A 722 4.63 14.08 11.28
N GLU A 723 4.11 13.28 12.20
CA GLU A 723 4.87 12.75 13.33
C GLU A 723 6.08 11.92 12.87
N THR A 724 5.91 11.11 11.83
CA THR A 724 6.94 10.17 11.36
C THR A 724 7.86 10.75 10.28
N TYR A 725 7.38 11.71 9.47
CA TYR A 725 8.11 12.21 8.30
C TYR A 725 8.21 13.74 8.19
N GLY A 726 7.54 14.48 9.07
CA GLY A 726 7.51 15.95 9.12
C GLY A 726 6.57 16.60 8.11
N ASP A 727 5.67 15.85 7.47
CA ASP A 727 4.77 16.38 6.43
C ASP A 727 3.61 17.22 7.02
N THR A 728 3.73 18.54 6.88
CA THR A 728 2.66 19.49 7.24
C THR A 728 1.73 19.82 6.06
N ARG A 729 2.13 19.47 4.84
CA ARG A 729 1.38 19.79 3.61
C ARG A 729 0.07 19.02 3.55
N THR A 730 0.11 17.75 3.90
CA THR A 730 -1.04 16.86 3.77
C THR A 730 -2.16 17.30 4.71
N MET A 731 -1.84 17.65 5.97
CA MET A 731 -2.82 18.21 6.91
C MET A 731 -3.34 19.58 6.45
N ALA A 732 -2.48 20.45 5.90
CA ALA A 732 -2.90 21.77 5.43
C ALA A 732 -3.88 21.67 4.26
N ARG A 733 -3.61 20.76 3.32
CA ARG A 733 -4.41 20.55 2.11
C ARG A 733 -5.81 20.02 2.44
N HIS A 734 -5.91 19.08 3.38
CA HIS A 734 -7.14 18.34 3.67
C HIS A 734 -7.83 18.76 4.97
N TYR A 735 -7.42 19.89 5.54
CA TYR A 735 -8.00 20.42 6.77
C TYR A 735 -9.53 20.59 6.73
N PRO A 736 -10.14 21.12 5.64
CA PRO A 736 -11.60 21.24 5.55
C PRO A 736 -12.33 19.89 5.65
N GLU A 737 -11.81 18.83 5.01
CA GLU A 737 -12.40 17.50 5.09
C GLU A 737 -12.27 16.89 6.49
N MET A 738 -11.16 17.15 7.18
CA MET A 738 -10.99 16.73 8.57
C MET A 738 -11.98 17.45 9.50
N GLN A 739 -12.22 18.75 9.30
CA GLN A 739 -13.25 19.51 10.04
C GLN A 739 -14.65 18.99 9.78
N ALA A 740 -14.96 18.61 8.54
CA ALA A 740 -16.25 18.01 8.19
C ALA A 740 -16.47 16.69 8.92
N PHE A 741 -15.44 15.84 9.05
CA PHE A 741 -15.54 14.59 9.80
C PHE A 741 -15.73 14.81 11.30
N LEU A 742 -14.97 15.74 11.92
CA LEU A 742 -15.17 16.09 13.33
C LEU A 742 -16.59 16.66 13.58
N THR A 743 -17.09 17.48 12.66
CA THR A 743 -18.47 18.02 12.70
C THR A 743 -19.51 16.90 12.58
N TYR A 744 -19.27 15.92 11.70
CA TYR A 744 -20.13 14.74 11.56
C TYR A 744 -20.21 13.96 12.88
N ILE A 745 -19.07 13.66 13.52
CA ILE A 745 -19.06 12.96 14.81
C ILE A 745 -19.89 13.74 15.86
N ARG A 746 -19.65 15.05 15.99
CA ARG A 746 -20.35 15.93 16.94
C ARG A 746 -21.86 15.93 16.77
N THR A 747 -22.32 15.95 15.52
CA THR A 747 -23.73 16.19 15.19
C THR A 747 -24.52 14.91 14.99
N ARG A 748 -23.87 13.80 14.61
CA ARG A 748 -24.52 12.54 14.23
C ARG A 748 -24.18 11.36 15.12
N LYS A 749 -23.05 11.38 15.83
CA LYS A 749 -22.52 10.22 16.55
C LYS A 749 -22.44 10.43 18.06
N ALA A 750 -22.08 11.62 18.50
CA ALA A 750 -22.07 11.97 19.92
C ALA A 750 -23.49 11.97 20.48
N GLY A 751 -23.67 11.37 21.66
CA GLY A 751 -24.93 11.38 22.38
C GLY A 751 -25.31 12.78 22.88
N THR A 752 -26.48 12.87 23.50
CA THR A 752 -27.03 14.11 24.10
C THR A 752 -27.24 13.94 25.60
N GLY A 753 -27.44 15.04 26.33
CA GLY A 753 -27.73 15.02 27.77
C GLY A 753 -26.60 14.39 28.57
N ALA A 754 -26.90 13.40 29.41
CA ALA A 754 -25.90 12.66 30.19
C ALA A 754 -24.88 11.87 29.31
N ASN A 755 -25.21 11.65 28.04
CA ASN A 755 -24.31 11.03 27.05
C ASN A 755 -23.68 12.07 26.12
N ALA A 756 -23.72 13.38 26.46
CA ALA A 756 -22.96 14.38 25.73
C ALA A 756 -21.50 13.93 25.65
N PHE A 757 -20.91 14.01 24.45
CA PHE A 757 -19.55 13.57 24.14
C PHE A 757 -19.29 12.05 24.14
N ILE A 758 -20.27 11.20 24.45
CA ILE A 758 -20.12 9.74 24.37
C ILE A 758 -20.48 9.26 22.96
N VAL A 759 -19.63 8.43 22.35
CA VAL A 759 -19.88 7.82 21.04
C VAL A 759 -19.87 6.30 21.16
N ASP A 760 -20.90 5.66 20.60
CA ASP A 760 -21.02 4.19 20.56
C ASP A 760 -20.60 3.61 19.19
N ALA A 761 -19.35 3.17 19.10
CA ALA A 761 -18.76 2.54 17.93
C ALA A 761 -19.29 1.12 17.69
N ALA A 762 -19.66 0.82 16.45
CA ALA A 762 -20.36 -0.43 16.13
C ALA A 762 -19.44 -1.66 16.04
N LEU A 763 -18.24 -1.53 15.48
CA LEU A 763 -17.26 -2.61 15.40
C LEU A 763 -16.49 -2.80 16.71
N ALA A 764 -16.48 -1.77 17.55
CA ALA A 764 -15.75 -1.74 18.82
C ALA A 764 -14.29 -2.20 18.66
N ASP A 765 -13.78 -3.06 19.55
CA ASP A 765 -12.49 -3.72 19.39
C ASP A 765 -12.65 -5.00 18.54
N TRP A 766 -12.78 -4.82 17.22
CA TRP A 766 -12.99 -5.91 16.28
C TRP A 766 -11.97 -7.03 16.48
N ILE A 767 -12.43 -8.29 16.45
CA ILE A 767 -11.70 -9.57 16.65
C ILE A 767 -10.96 -9.75 18.00
N ALA A 768 -11.25 -8.91 18.99
CA ALA A 768 -10.74 -9.12 20.33
C ALA A 768 -11.20 -10.47 20.91
N ALA A 769 -10.36 -11.11 21.71
CA ALA A 769 -10.71 -12.30 22.47
C ALA A 769 -11.63 -12.00 23.67
N GLU A 770 -11.71 -10.72 24.08
CA GLU A 770 -12.69 -10.21 25.05
C GLU A 770 -13.51 -9.07 24.42
N THR A 771 -14.80 -8.99 24.72
CA THR A 771 -15.67 -7.95 24.13
C THR A 771 -15.56 -6.63 24.90
N THR A 772 -14.95 -5.62 24.29
CA THR A 772 -14.93 -4.25 24.83
C THR A 772 -16.12 -3.43 24.31
N SER A 773 -16.71 -2.60 25.18
CA SER A 773 -17.85 -1.76 24.83
C SER A 773 -17.54 -0.76 23.71
N GLY A 774 -18.41 -0.70 22.70
CA GLY A 774 -18.37 0.32 21.65
C GLY A 774 -18.46 1.76 22.17
N ARG A 775 -19.07 1.97 23.35
CA ARG A 775 -19.10 3.29 24.03
C ARG A 775 -17.70 3.73 24.49
N ILE A 776 -16.86 2.79 24.89
CA ILE A 776 -15.48 3.06 25.30
C ILE A 776 -14.63 3.34 24.07
N THR A 777 -14.59 2.40 23.12
CA THR A 777 -13.73 2.53 21.92
C THR A 777 -14.15 3.71 21.04
N GLY A 778 -15.46 3.98 20.91
CA GLY A 778 -15.96 5.11 20.15
C GLY A 778 -15.62 6.45 20.81
N THR A 779 -15.84 6.59 22.12
CA THR A 779 -15.49 7.84 22.83
C THR A 779 -13.97 8.08 22.84
N TRP A 780 -13.17 7.02 22.94
CA TRP A 780 -11.72 7.08 22.77
C TRP A 780 -11.32 7.56 21.36
N GLY A 781 -11.91 6.99 20.31
CA GLY A 781 -11.65 7.42 18.93
C GLY A 781 -12.04 8.87 18.69
N TYR A 782 -13.12 9.33 19.33
CA TYR A 782 -13.55 10.71 19.28
C TYR A 782 -12.56 11.67 19.99
N HIS A 783 -12.05 11.28 21.16
CA HIS A 783 -10.98 12.02 21.83
C HIS A 783 -9.74 12.15 20.95
N GLN A 784 -9.28 11.04 20.34
CA GLN A 784 -8.15 11.07 19.42
C GLN A 784 -8.35 12.09 18.30
N VAL A 785 -9.51 12.06 17.63
CA VAL A 785 -9.80 13.01 16.55
C VAL A 785 -9.72 14.46 17.06
N ALA A 786 -10.35 14.78 18.19
CA ALA A 786 -10.33 16.13 18.75
C ALA A 786 -8.92 16.59 19.14
N ASP A 787 -8.14 15.76 19.82
CA ASP A 787 -6.77 16.08 20.24
C ASP A 787 -5.83 16.29 19.03
N ARG A 788 -5.89 15.41 18.02
CA ARG A 788 -5.03 15.54 16.83
C ARG A 788 -5.45 16.74 15.98
N MET A 789 -6.76 17.02 15.90
CA MET A 789 -7.25 18.26 15.27
C MET A 789 -6.75 19.51 16.00
N ALA A 790 -6.73 19.52 17.34
CA ALA A 790 -6.20 20.64 18.11
C ALA A 790 -4.70 20.87 17.83
N LYS A 791 -3.90 19.79 17.81
CA LYS A 791 -2.46 19.84 17.52
C LYS A 791 -2.18 20.30 16.09
N MET A 792 -2.90 19.74 15.10
CA MET A 792 -2.75 20.15 13.70
C MET A 792 -3.20 21.59 13.47
N ALA A 793 -4.30 22.04 14.08
CA ALA A 793 -4.75 23.42 14.03
C ALA A 793 -3.66 24.38 14.54
N ALA A 794 -3.02 24.06 15.67
CA ALA A 794 -1.90 24.85 16.20
C ALA A 794 -0.71 24.91 15.23
N LEU A 795 -0.33 23.77 14.64
CA LEU A 795 0.75 23.71 13.63
C LEU A 795 0.44 24.54 12.38
N LEU A 796 -0.83 24.66 12.01
CA LEU A 796 -1.30 25.45 10.87
C LEU A 796 -1.57 26.92 11.21
N GLY A 797 -1.30 27.37 12.44
CA GLY A 797 -1.58 28.73 12.89
C GLY A 797 -3.06 29.06 13.07
N ARG A 798 -3.93 28.04 13.15
CA ARG A 798 -5.37 28.15 13.35
C ARG A 798 -5.69 28.13 14.85
N HIS A 799 -5.29 29.18 15.56
CA HIS A 799 -5.34 29.21 17.03
C HIS A 799 -6.77 29.06 17.61
N ALA A 800 -7.78 29.66 16.99
CA ALA A 800 -9.17 29.54 17.44
C ALA A 800 -9.67 28.08 17.37
N ASP A 801 -9.45 27.41 16.24
CA ASP A 801 -9.76 25.99 16.07
C ASP A 801 -8.97 25.14 17.08
N ALA A 802 -7.69 25.45 17.30
CA ALA A 802 -6.84 24.72 18.24
C ALA A 802 -7.38 24.80 19.69
N ASP A 803 -7.84 25.98 20.10
CA ASP A 803 -8.41 26.19 21.43
C ASP A 803 -9.79 25.52 21.58
N GLU A 804 -10.65 25.61 20.56
CA GLU A 804 -11.93 24.91 20.53
C GLU A 804 -11.75 23.40 20.63
N TYR A 805 -10.87 22.83 19.80
CA TYR A 805 -10.67 21.38 19.73
C TYR A 805 -9.95 20.84 20.97
N ARG A 806 -9.08 21.63 21.60
CA ARG A 806 -8.48 21.28 22.90
C ARG A 806 -9.54 21.24 23.99
N ALA A 807 -10.39 22.26 24.07
CA ALA A 807 -11.51 22.27 25.01
C ALA A 807 -12.47 21.10 24.75
N LEU A 808 -12.72 20.75 23.49
CA LEU A 808 -13.50 19.58 23.12
C LEU A 808 -12.85 18.28 23.61
N ALA A 809 -11.55 18.09 23.39
CA ALA A 809 -10.82 16.92 23.88
C ALA A 809 -10.88 16.81 25.42
N ASP A 810 -10.70 17.93 26.14
CA ASP A 810 -10.83 17.97 27.61
C ASP A 810 -12.24 17.60 28.09
N ASN A 811 -13.28 18.07 27.39
CA ASN A 811 -14.67 17.71 27.69
C ASN A 811 -14.95 16.22 27.42
N ILE A 812 -14.43 15.67 26.33
CA ILE A 812 -14.54 14.23 26.04
C ILE A 812 -13.81 13.41 27.11
N ARG A 813 -12.60 13.81 27.53
CA ARG A 813 -11.87 13.15 28.63
C ARG A 813 -12.70 13.14 29.92
N THR A 814 -13.31 14.25 30.25
CA THR A 814 -14.16 14.38 31.45
C THR A 814 -15.36 13.43 31.35
N ALA A 815 -16.10 13.48 30.25
CA ALA A 815 -17.24 12.60 30.00
C ALA A 815 -16.85 11.10 29.99
N PHE A 816 -15.69 10.77 29.44
CA PHE A 816 -15.15 9.41 29.43
C PHE A 816 -14.90 8.90 30.86
N ASN A 817 -14.27 9.72 31.71
CA ASN A 817 -14.04 9.35 33.10
C ASN A 817 -15.34 9.24 33.90
N ASP A 818 -16.26 10.19 33.74
CA ASP A 818 -17.56 10.16 34.41
C ASP A 818 -18.39 8.92 34.03
N ALA A 819 -18.33 8.51 32.76
CA ALA A 819 -19.10 7.39 32.25
C ALA A 819 -18.48 6.02 32.56
N PHE A 820 -17.15 5.91 32.54
CA PHE A 820 -16.48 4.61 32.48
C PHE A 820 -15.48 4.36 33.61
N PHE A 821 -14.95 5.37 34.29
CA PHE A 821 -14.02 5.14 35.40
C PHE A 821 -14.78 4.76 36.67
N ASN A 822 -14.49 3.58 37.20
CA ASN A 822 -14.98 3.18 38.51
C ASN A 822 -13.97 3.59 39.59
N THR A 823 -14.32 4.59 40.41
CA THR A 823 -13.44 5.12 41.45
C THR A 823 -13.24 4.14 42.60
N THR A 824 -14.24 3.30 42.87
CA THR A 824 -14.18 2.28 43.92
C THR A 824 -13.24 1.13 43.53
N LEU A 825 -13.29 0.67 42.27
CA LEU A 825 -12.45 -0.40 41.75
C LEU A 825 -11.09 0.08 41.23
N GLY A 826 -10.99 1.35 40.83
CA GLY A 826 -9.77 1.93 40.26
C GLY A 826 -9.48 1.47 38.84
N ARG A 827 -10.52 1.18 38.06
CA ARG A 827 -10.40 0.67 36.68
C ARG A 827 -11.62 1.09 35.85
N TYR A 828 -11.48 1.05 34.54
CA TYR A 828 -12.54 1.35 33.60
C TYR A 828 -13.45 0.15 33.37
N THR A 829 -14.77 0.36 33.44
CA THR A 829 -15.81 -0.63 33.14
C THR A 829 -16.80 -0.02 32.13
N SER A 830 -17.65 -0.83 31.51
CA SER A 830 -18.69 -0.34 30.58
C SER A 830 -19.75 0.56 31.24
N GLU A 831 -19.83 0.55 32.57
CA GLU A 831 -20.86 1.24 33.36
C GLU A 831 -20.27 2.14 34.46
N GLY A 832 -18.95 2.37 34.44
CA GLY A 832 -18.25 3.16 35.45
C GLY A 832 -18.52 2.67 36.87
N ASN A 833 -18.92 3.60 37.75
CA ASN A 833 -19.21 3.32 39.16
C ASN A 833 -20.38 2.35 39.41
N LEU A 834 -21.26 2.14 38.43
CA LEU A 834 -22.36 1.17 38.55
C LEU A 834 -21.89 -0.26 38.23
N GLY A 835 -20.82 -0.40 37.44
CA GLY A 835 -20.29 -1.70 37.03
C GLY A 835 -19.42 -2.32 38.13
N THR A 836 -19.77 -3.51 38.58
CA THR A 836 -18.97 -4.31 39.55
C THR A 836 -18.12 -5.39 38.88
N THR A 837 -18.33 -5.63 37.59
CA THR A 837 -17.62 -6.61 36.74
C THR A 837 -17.47 -6.04 35.31
N GLY A 838 -16.82 -6.78 34.40
CA GLY A 838 -16.77 -6.40 32.97
C GLY A 838 -15.72 -5.36 32.59
N ALA A 839 -14.65 -5.22 33.38
CA ALA A 839 -13.44 -4.51 32.94
C ALA A 839 -12.70 -5.37 31.90
N THR A 840 -12.16 -4.71 30.86
CA THR A 840 -11.35 -5.35 29.80
C THR A 840 -9.96 -4.75 29.77
N GLN A 841 -8.96 -5.51 29.31
CA GLN A 841 -7.59 -5.03 29.06
C GLN A 841 -7.64 -3.79 28.15
N ALA A 842 -8.36 -3.88 27.04
CA ALA A 842 -8.47 -2.77 26.08
C ALA A 842 -9.05 -1.51 26.73
N ALA A 843 -10.08 -1.59 27.59
CA ALA A 843 -10.62 -0.42 28.26
C ALA A 843 -9.58 0.33 29.12
N GLN A 844 -8.70 -0.40 29.81
CA GLN A 844 -7.63 0.23 30.60
C GLN A 844 -6.56 0.82 29.69
N ALA A 845 -6.13 0.03 28.71
CA ALA A 845 -5.06 0.39 27.80
C ALA A 845 -5.40 1.63 26.96
N LEU A 846 -6.62 1.71 26.42
CA LEU A 846 -7.12 2.87 25.66
C LEU A 846 -7.03 4.15 26.49
N ALA A 847 -7.42 4.09 27.77
CA ALA A 847 -7.38 5.24 28.65
C ALA A 847 -5.94 5.66 29.01
N LEU A 848 -5.06 4.68 29.26
CA LEU A 848 -3.65 4.91 29.61
C LEU A 848 -2.84 5.52 28.47
N ASP A 849 -3.04 5.01 27.25
CA ASP A 849 -2.33 5.38 26.03
C ASP A 849 -2.71 6.79 25.55
N GLU A 850 -3.97 7.17 25.67
CA GLU A 850 -4.47 8.52 25.31
C GLU A 850 -4.39 9.56 26.43
N GLY A 851 -3.83 9.22 27.58
CA GLY A 851 -3.74 10.13 28.72
C GLY A 851 -5.11 10.55 29.27
N LEU A 852 -6.12 9.68 29.16
CA LEU A 852 -7.46 9.92 29.70
C LEU A 852 -7.52 9.71 31.23
N VAL A 853 -6.65 8.84 31.74
CA VAL A 853 -6.62 8.49 33.17
C VAL A 853 -6.25 9.70 34.03
N PRO A 854 -7.01 10.00 35.09
CA PRO A 854 -6.59 10.97 36.10
C PRO A 854 -5.18 10.64 36.61
N ALA A 855 -4.30 11.63 36.70
CA ALA A 855 -2.89 11.40 37.01
C ALA A 855 -2.68 10.62 38.34
N SER A 856 -3.53 10.85 39.34
CA SER A 856 -3.49 10.15 40.63
C SER A 856 -3.92 8.68 40.56
N GLU A 857 -4.67 8.29 39.54
CA GLU A 857 -5.20 6.92 39.37
C GLU A 857 -4.40 6.12 38.34
N ARG A 858 -3.40 6.73 37.68
CA ARG A 858 -2.66 6.11 36.58
C ARG A 858 -2.01 4.78 36.96
N GLU A 859 -1.33 4.73 38.11
CA GLU A 859 -0.69 3.51 38.61
C GLU A 859 -1.72 2.41 38.90
N ARG A 860 -2.83 2.77 39.54
CA ARG A 860 -3.91 1.84 39.87
C ARG A 860 -4.59 1.24 38.64
N VAL A 861 -4.78 2.03 37.58
CA VAL A 861 -5.31 1.55 36.29
C VAL A 861 -4.28 0.69 35.54
N LEU A 862 -2.99 1.03 35.62
CA LEU A 862 -1.92 0.19 35.08
C LEU A 862 -1.86 -1.17 35.80
N ASP A 863 -1.95 -1.19 37.12
CA ASP A 863 -2.01 -2.42 37.91
C ASP A 863 -3.23 -3.26 37.52
N ALA A 864 -4.39 -2.61 37.30
CA ALA A 864 -5.58 -3.30 36.80
C ALA A 864 -5.38 -3.89 35.40
N LEU A 865 -4.69 -3.18 34.48
CA LEU A 865 -4.35 -3.72 33.16
C LEU A 865 -3.48 -4.98 33.29
N VAL A 866 -2.43 -4.92 34.11
CA VAL A 866 -1.53 -6.04 34.34
C VAL A 866 -2.27 -7.21 34.98
N GLU A 867 -3.08 -6.96 36.01
CA GLU A 867 -3.92 -7.98 36.66
C GLU A 867 -4.85 -8.66 35.64
N LEU A 868 -5.49 -7.90 34.76
CA LEU A 868 -6.38 -8.43 33.74
C LEU A 868 -5.64 -9.30 32.72
N ILE A 869 -4.40 -8.95 32.35
CA ILE A 869 -3.56 -9.77 31.47
C ILE A 869 -3.09 -11.04 32.18
N GLU A 870 -2.58 -10.89 33.40
CA GLU A 870 -2.05 -11.99 34.21
C GLU A 870 -3.12 -13.04 34.51
N ASN A 871 -4.40 -12.65 34.60
CA ASN A 871 -5.53 -13.55 34.89
C ASN A 871 -6.33 -13.98 33.63
N PHE A 872 -5.97 -13.53 32.43
CA PHE A 872 -6.73 -13.87 31.22
C PHE A 872 -6.30 -15.23 30.67
N HIS A 873 -7.05 -16.27 31.02
CA HIS A 873 -6.78 -17.67 30.67
C HIS A 873 -7.99 -18.38 30.03
N PRO A 874 -8.61 -17.84 28.97
CA PRO A 874 -9.91 -18.31 28.47
C PRO A 874 -9.89 -19.77 27.97
N PHE A 875 -8.71 -20.31 27.63
CA PHE A 875 -8.53 -21.70 27.18
C PHE A 875 -7.49 -22.46 28.00
N GLY A 876 -7.17 -21.98 29.22
CA GLY A 876 -6.05 -22.49 30.02
C GLY A 876 -4.68 -22.04 29.51
N GLY A 877 -3.64 -22.18 30.34
CA GLY A 877 -2.35 -21.49 30.11
C GLY A 877 -2.50 -19.97 30.15
N GLY A 878 -1.42 -19.22 29.99
CA GLY A 878 -1.39 -17.76 30.06
C GLY A 878 -0.31 -17.24 31.02
N PRO A 879 -0.02 -15.93 30.97
CA PRO A 879 -0.94 -14.84 30.64
C PRO A 879 -1.15 -14.56 29.14
N HIS A 880 -2.31 -14.00 28.77
CA HIS A 880 -2.66 -13.75 27.37
C HIS A 880 -3.12 -12.31 27.08
N PHE A 881 -2.82 -11.83 25.87
CA PHE A 881 -3.51 -10.66 25.32
C PHE A 881 -4.93 -11.01 24.92
N SER A 882 -5.82 -10.03 25.05
CA SER A 882 -7.20 -10.11 24.58
C SER A 882 -7.51 -9.17 23.41
N GLY A 883 -6.65 -8.16 23.15
CA GLY A 883 -6.96 -7.06 22.25
C GLY A 883 -7.14 -7.45 20.78
N GLY A 884 -7.99 -6.68 20.10
CA GLY A 884 -8.23 -6.76 18.65
C GLY A 884 -7.63 -5.57 17.90
N THR A 885 -8.36 -5.07 16.89
CA THR A 885 -7.92 -3.98 16.00
C THR A 885 -7.66 -2.67 16.73
N ILE A 886 -8.43 -2.38 17.77
CA ILE A 886 -8.37 -1.11 18.50
C ILE A 886 -7.54 -1.27 19.78
N GLY A 887 -7.73 -2.34 20.53
CA GLY A 887 -7.22 -2.51 21.88
C GLY A 887 -5.77 -3.00 21.98
N LEU A 888 -5.26 -3.72 20.97
CA LEU A 888 -3.93 -4.34 21.05
C LEU A 888 -2.80 -3.30 21.05
N ALA A 889 -2.90 -2.26 20.23
CA ALA A 889 -1.87 -1.23 20.13
C ALA A 889 -1.70 -0.38 21.40
N PRO A 890 -2.79 0.16 21.97
CA PRO A 890 -2.75 0.79 23.28
C PRO A 890 -2.21 -0.14 24.37
N THR A 891 -2.51 -1.45 24.32
CA THR A 891 -2.05 -2.41 25.34
C THR A 891 -0.53 -2.54 25.31
N VAL A 892 0.05 -2.77 24.13
CA VAL A 892 1.51 -2.88 23.96
C VAL A 892 2.19 -1.56 24.32
N ARG A 893 1.66 -0.41 23.89
CA ARG A 893 2.23 0.91 24.19
C ARG A 893 2.16 1.26 25.67
N ALA A 894 1.03 1.01 26.34
CA ALA A 894 0.85 1.29 27.77
C ALA A 894 1.83 0.47 28.63
N LEU A 895 1.99 -0.82 28.35
CA LEU A 895 2.94 -1.69 29.06
C LEU A 895 4.39 -1.27 28.79
N THR A 896 4.73 -0.96 27.54
CA THR A 896 6.08 -0.50 27.17
C THR A 896 6.42 0.82 27.86
N ALA A 897 5.50 1.78 27.85
CA ALA A 897 5.69 3.08 28.51
C ALA A 897 5.81 2.95 30.04
N ALA A 898 5.17 1.95 30.64
CA ALA A 898 5.27 1.63 32.05
C ALA A 898 6.50 0.79 32.42
N GLY A 899 7.32 0.36 31.44
CA GLY A 899 8.44 -0.55 31.69
C GLY A 899 8.02 -1.96 32.12
N ARG A 900 6.79 -2.38 31.82
CA ARG A 900 6.29 -3.74 32.07
C ARG A 900 6.69 -4.72 30.97
N ASP A 901 7.99 -4.69 30.63
CA ASP A 901 8.61 -5.60 29.67
C ASP A 901 8.52 -7.07 30.15
N ASP A 902 8.40 -7.28 31.46
CA ASP A 902 8.17 -8.59 32.10
C ASP A 902 6.85 -9.22 31.64
N VAL A 903 5.76 -8.44 31.60
CA VAL A 903 4.43 -8.91 31.17
C VAL A 903 4.45 -9.23 29.68
N LEU A 904 5.02 -8.32 28.87
CA LEU A 904 5.15 -8.52 27.41
C LEU A 904 5.97 -9.77 27.10
N TRP A 905 7.06 -10.00 27.86
CA TRP A 905 7.86 -11.21 27.74
C TRP A 905 7.08 -12.48 28.07
N LYS A 906 6.37 -12.51 29.21
CA LYS A 906 5.56 -13.68 29.62
C LYS A 906 4.52 -14.04 28.57
N VAL A 907 3.73 -13.07 28.09
CA VAL A 907 2.70 -13.30 27.07
C VAL A 907 3.28 -13.89 25.79
N LEU A 908 4.50 -13.50 25.40
CA LEU A 908 5.19 -14.05 24.24
C LEU A 908 5.68 -15.49 24.42
N GLN A 909 5.88 -15.95 25.65
CA GLN A 909 6.29 -17.32 25.92
C GLN A 909 5.12 -18.32 25.85
N GLU A 910 3.88 -17.85 25.90
CA GLU A 910 2.69 -18.72 25.87
C GLU A 910 2.46 -19.40 24.53
N ASP A 911 1.95 -20.63 24.62
CA ASP A 911 1.62 -21.50 23.47
C ASP A 911 0.12 -21.82 23.38
N THR A 912 -0.63 -21.62 24.45
CA THR A 912 -2.09 -21.81 24.44
C THR A 912 -2.80 -20.62 23.79
N ARG A 913 -4.00 -20.85 23.26
CA ARG A 913 -4.82 -19.78 22.67
C ARG A 913 -5.31 -18.83 23.77
N PRO A 914 -5.33 -17.50 23.56
CA PRO A 914 -4.81 -16.76 22.40
C PRO A 914 -3.34 -16.36 22.57
N SER A 915 -2.46 -16.76 21.64
CA SER A 915 -1.03 -16.38 21.68
C SER A 915 -0.36 -16.48 20.31
N TYR A 916 0.81 -15.85 20.18
CA TYR A 916 1.67 -16.05 19.01
C TYR A 916 2.22 -17.48 18.96
N GLY A 917 2.49 -18.11 20.11
CA GLY A 917 2.90 -19.51 20.19
C GLY A 917 1.86 -20.45 19.58
N TYR A 918 0.57 -20.19 19.85
CA TYR A 918 -0.54 -20.90 19.22
C TYR A 918 -0.53 -20.77 17.69
N PHE A 919 -0.18 -19.61 17.13
CA PHE A 919 -0.02 -19.44 15.68
C PHE A 919 1.15 -20.25 15.11
N MET A 920 2.23 -20.38 15.87
CA MET A 920 3.44 -21.11 15.48
C MET A 920 3.32 -22.62 15.66
N ALA A 921 2.29 -23.09 16.38
CA ALA A 921 2.07 -24.49 16.66
C ALA A 921 1.66 -25.27 15.39
N PRO A 922 2.16 -26.49 15.20
CA PRO A 922 1.81 -27.33 14.07
C PRO A 922 0.34 -27.76 14.15
N THR A 923 -0.35 -27.73 13.01
CA THR A 923 -1.74 -28.22 12.87
C THR A 923 -1.88 -29.06 11.61
N THR A 924 -2.99 -29.77 11.44
CA THR A 924 -3.29 -30.46 10.18
C THR A 924 -3.34 -29.50 8.99
N ALA A 925 -3.86 -28.29 9.19
CA ALA A 925 -3.98 -27.27 8.15
C ALA A 925 -2.65 -26.59 7.82
N ASN A 926 -1.76 -26.48 8.81
CA ASN A 926 -0.46 -25.83 8.69
C ASN A 926 0.58 -26.68 9.46
N PRO A 927 1.18 -27.71 8.83
CA PRO A 927 2.02 -28.70 9.52
C PRO A 927 3.24 -28.14 10.25
N GLU A 928 3.77 -27.00 9.80
CA GLU A 928 4.90 -26.29 10.44
C GLU A 928 4.45 -25.06 11.25
N GLY A 929 3.14 -24.91 11.46
CA GLY A 929 2.50 -23.70 11.99
C GLY A 929 2.39 -22.57 10.95
N LEU A 930 1.81 -21.45 11.34
CA LEU A 930 1.68 -20.28 10.46
C LEU A 930 3.03 -19.60 10.21
N THR A 931 3.13 -18.98 9.05
CA THR A 931 4.29 -18.23 8.56
C THR A 931 3.97 -16.74 8.32
N THR A 932 2.75 -16.34 8.63
CA THR A 932 2.19 -14.98 8.64
C THR A 932 1.30 -14.80 9.86
N ILE A 933 1.02 -13.56 10.25
CA ILE A 933 0.07 -13.24 11.32
C ILE A 933 -1.36 -13.44 10.79
N PRO A 934 -2.23 -14.23 11.46
CA PRO A 934 -3.61 -14.43 11.02
C PRO A 934 -4.49 -13.24 11.38
N GLU A 935 -5.72 -13.23 10.86
CA GLU A 935 -6.73 -12.27 11.26
C GLU A 935 -7.11 -12.47 12.73
N GLN A 936 -7.54 -13.67 13.11
CA GLN A 936 -8.14 -13.93 14.42
C GLN A 936 -7.25 -14.80 15.31
N TRP A 937 -7.35 -14.59 16.61
CA TRP A 937 -6.61 -15.35 17.63
C TRP A 937 -6.87 -16.87 17.59
N ASP A 938 -7.96 -17.31 16.98
CA ASP A 938 -8.31 -18.73 16.83
C ASP A 938 -7.89 -19.34 15.49
N MET A 939 -7.30 -18.52 14.61
CA MET A 939 -6.94 -18.87 13.24
C MET A 939 -8.14 -19.30 12.37
N GLY A 940 -9.37 -18.92 12.71
CA GLY A 940 -10.58 -19.40 12.02
C GLY A 940 -10.81 -18.79 10.63
N ASN A 941 -10.16 -17.67 10.32
CA ASN A 941 -10.35 -16.91 9.08
C ASN A 941 -9.03 -16.74 8.31
N SER A 942 -8.76 -15.56 7.75
CA SER A 942 -7.55 -15.32 6.94
C SER A 942 -6.29 -15.65 7.75
N LYS A 943 -5.31 -16.29 7.10
CA LYS A 943 -4.02 -16.62 7.73
C LYS A 943 -2.97 -15.51 7.54
N ASN A 944 -3.35 -14.40 6.92
CA ASN A 944 -2.43 -13.34 6.51
C ASN A 944 -3.09 -11.97 6.62
N HIS A 945 -2.90 -11.33 7.77
CA HIS A 945 -3.51 -10.07 8.16
C HIS A 945 -2.53 -9.18 8.94
N VAL A 946 -2.84 -7.90 9.03
CA VAL A 946 -2.03 -6.88 9.73
C VAL A 946 -2.57 -6.43 11.09
N ILE A 947 -3.66 -7.00 11.59
CA ILE A 947 -4.30 -6.51 12.83
C ILE A 947 -3.48 -6.91 14.07
N LEU A 948 -3.11 -8.19 14.18
CA LEU A 948 -2.51 -8.76 15.38
C LEU A 948 -0.97 -8.70 15.41
N LEU A 949 -0.33 -7.86 14.59
CA LEU A 949 1.15 -7.80 14.52
C LEU A 949 1.78 -6.78 15.47
N GLN A 950 0.98 -6.14 16.30
CA GLN A 950 1.36 -4.93 17.02
C GLN A 950 2.48 -5.10 18.06
N ILE A 951 2.84 -6.34 18.41
CA ILE A 951 4.01 -6.62 19.25
C ILE A 951 5.34 -6.18 18.60
N GLU A 952 5.38 -6.03 17.27
CA GLU A 952 6.55 -5.52 16.54
C GLU A 952 6.99 -4.14 17.02
N GLU A 953 6.05 -3.27 17.42
CA GLU A 953 6.41 -1.98 17.98
C GLU A 953 7.30 -2.14 19.23
N TRP A 954 7.05 -3.13 20.08
CA TRP A 954 7.88 -3.42 21.26
C TRP A 954 9.26 -3.96 20.88
N PHE A 955 9.36 -4.83 19.87
CA PHE A 955 10.64 -5.33 19.37
C PHE A 955 11.57 -4.18 18.95
N HIS A 956 11.02 -3.21 18.23
CA HIS A 956 11.79 -2.07 17.73
C HIS A 956 11.99 -0.96 18.76
N SER A 957 10.94 -0.64 19.54
CA SER A 957 10.96 0.47 20.48
C SER A 957 11.61 0.11 21.82
N ALA A 958 11.56 -1.14 22.27
CA ALA A 958 12.07 -1.56 23.57
C ALA A 958 13.26 -2.50 23.46
N LEU A 959 13.14 -3.64 22.75
CA LEU A 959 14.24 -4.62 22.73
C LEU A 959 15.51 -4.05 22.09
N VAL A 960 15.40 -3.40 20.92
CA VAL A 960 16.52 -2.61 20.38
C VAL A 960 16.51 -1.16 20.87
N GLY A 961 15.36 -0.68 21.35
CA GLY A 961 15.28 0.59 22.07
C GLY A 961 15.15 1.85 21.21
N ILE A 962 14.88 1.75 19.90
CA ILE A 962 14.90 2.92 18.99
C ILE A 962 13.54 3.62 18.99
N ARG A 963 13.46 4.79 19.62
CA ARG A 963 12.25 5.60 19.75
C ARG A 963 12.47 7.03 19.24
N GLN A 964 11.38 7.68 18.85
CA GLN A 964 11.33 9.13 18.73
C GLN A 964 11.16 9.71 20.14
N ALA A 965 11.85 10.82 20.45
CA ALA A 965 11.64 11.51 21.72
C ALA A 965 10.24 12.14 21.78
N PRO A 966 9.58 12.21 22.95
CA PRO A 966 8.27 12.85 23.09
C PRO A 966 8.27 14.27 22.52
N GLY A 967 7.29 14.59 21.66
CA GLY A 967 7.17 15.89 21.01
C GLY A 967 8.14 16.14 19.85
N SER A 968 9.08 15.24 19.59
CA SER A 968 9.94 15.29 18.41
C SER A 968 9.17 14.92 17.13
N VAL A 969 9.72 15.31 15.98
CA VAL A 969 9.10 15.12 14.67
C VAL A 969 10.11 14.47 13.73
N GLY A 970 9.68 13.42 13.03
CA GLY A 970 10.51 12.72 12.05
C GLY A 970 11.79 12.12 12.63
N TYR A 971 11.81 11.79 13.92
CA TYR A 971 12.97 11.29 14.66
C TYR A 971 14.13 12.29 14.65
N ARG A 972 13.83 13.59 14.72
CA ARG A 972 14.86 14.63 14.85
C ARG A 972 15.63 14.50 16.15
N GLU A 973 14.93 14.11 17.20
CA GLU A 973 15.45 13.76 18.52
C GLU A 973 15.00 12.33 18.81
N LEU A 974 15.96 11.49 19.17
CA LEU A 974 15.74 10.08 19.42
C LEU A 974 15.88 9.76 20.90
N VAL A 975 15.25 8.67 21.32
CA VAL A 975 15.59 7.96 22.55
C VAL A 975 16.09 6.58 22.16
N ILE A 976 17.27 6.20 22.65
CA ILE A 976 17.83 4.86 22.54
C ILE A 976 17.82 4.22 23.92
N ASP A 977 16.81 3.40 24.18
CA ASP A 977 16.53 2.79 25.48
C ASP A 977 16.30 1.27 25.35
N PRO A 978 17.37 0.49 25.10
CA PRO A 978 17.27 -0.95 24.95
C PRO A 978 16.89 -1.61 26.28
N ARG A 979 15.94 -2.55 26.21
CA ARG A 979 15.42 -3.33 27.33
C ARG A 979 15.90 -4.78 27.22
N VAL A 980 16.57 -5.25 28.26
CA VAL A 980 16.93 -6.66 28.41
C VAL A 980 15.73 -7.35 29.07
N ALA A 981 14.99 -8.12 28.28
CA ALA A 981 13.81 -8.86 28.72
C ALA A 981 14.11 -10.36 28.76
N GLY A 982 13.65 -11.03 29.83
CA GLY A 982 13.80 -12.47 30.00
C GLY A 982 15.24 -12.96 29.86
N ASP A 983 15.45 -13.91 28.96
CA ASP A 983 16.74 -14.57 28.73
C ASP A 983 17.53 -14.02 27.53
N LEU A 984 17.13 -12.85 27.01
CA LEU A 984 17.82 -12.24 25.86
C LEU A 984 19.27 -11.89 26.20
N THR A 985 20.19 -12.40 25.39
CA THR A 985 21.63 -12.10 25.48
C THR A 985 22.08 -11.14 24.39
N HIS A 986 21.27 -10.93 23.35
CA HIS A 986 21.57 -10.02 22.25
C HIS A 986 20.30 -9.53 21.56
N ALA A 987 20.30 -8.25 21.16
CA ALA A 987 19.43 -7.72 20.13
C ALA A 987 20.14 -6.67 19.28
N GLU A 988 19.78 -6.61 17.99
CA GLU A 988 20.26 -5.62 17.03
C GLU A 988 19.14 -5.21 16.08
N GLY A 989 19.07 -3.91 15.78
CA GLY A 989 18.14 -3.40 14.81
C GLY A 989 18.51 -2.01 14.28
N SER A 990 17.85 -1.64 13.19
CA SER A 990 17.99 -0.33 12.58
C SER A 990 16.63 0.25 12.18
N TYR A 991 16.58 1.58 12.10
CA TYR A 991 15.45 2.31 11.55
C TYR A 991 15.94 3.50 10.70
N ARG A 992 15.49 3.58 9.45
CA ARG A 992 15.79 4.65 8.50
C ARG A 992 14.80 5.79 8.71
N THR A 993 15.25 6.78 9.45
CA THR A 993 14.51 8.03 9.67
C THR A 993 14.58 8.93 8.41
N PRO A 994 13.78 10.00 8.35
CA PRO A 994 13.97 11.08 7.39
C PRO A 994 15.40 11.68 7.41
N TYR A 995 16.15 11.51 8.49
CA TYR A 995 17.50 12.05 8.65
C TYR A 995 18.63 11.08 8.30
N GLY A 996 18.40 9.78 8.37
CA GLY A 996 19.41 8.75 8.16
C GLY A 996 19.09 7.47 8.93
N GLU A 997 20.06 6.57 8.98
CA GLU A 997 19.87 5.29 9.67
C GLU A 997 20.23 5.43 11.16
N ALA A 998 19.25 5.23 12.04
CA ALA A 998 19.46 5.01 13.46
C ALA A 998 19.70 3.52 13.71
N LYS A 999 20.68 3.17 14.55
CA LYS A 999 20.99 1.78 14.91
C LYS A 999 21.16 1.61 16.40
N SER A 1000 20.78 0.44 16.89
CA SER A 1000 21.06 0.00 18.24
C SER A 1000 21.42 -1.49 18.22
N LYS A 1001 22.53 -1.82 18.87
CA LYS A 1001 23.04 -3.18 18.99
C LYS A 1001 23.56 -3.38 20.40
N TRP A 1002 23.05 -4.37 21.11
CA TRP A 1002 23.58 -4.71 22.42
C TRP A 1002 23.85 -6.20 22.62
N THR A 1003 24.77 -6.51 23.52
CA THR A 1003 25.08 -7.86 23.99
C THR A 1003 25.19 -7.87 25.51
N LEU A 1004 24.73 -8.94 26.15
CA LEU A 1004 24.88 -9.20 27.57
C LEU A 1004 25.69 -10.49 27.76
N GLU A 1005 26.88 -10.36 28.32
CA GLU A 1005 27.79 -11.46 28.64
C GLU A 1005 28.07 -11.44 30.15
N GLY A 1006 27.52 -12.42 30.88
CA GLY A 1006 27.51 -12.38 32.35
C GLY A 1006 26.79 -11.12 32.85
N SER A 1007 27.48 -10.29 33.64
CA SER A 1007 26.98 -8.98 34.11
C SER A 1007 27.48 -7.79 33.28
N THR A 1008 28.07 -8.03 32.10
CA THR A 1008 28.60 -6.98 31.21
C THR A 1008 27.66 -6.74 30.04
N PHE A 1009 27.03 -5.56 30.03
CA PHE A 1009 26.18 -5.08 28.93
C PHE A 1009 26.99 -4.13 28.04
N ARG A 1010 27.00 -4.41 26.73
CA ARG A 1010 27.65 -3.54 25.73
C ARG A 1010 26.61 -3.05 24.76
N LEU A 1011 26.58 -1.76 24.50
CA LEU A 1011 25.66 -1.11 23.55
C LEU A 1011 26.46 -0.31 22.53
N THR A 1012 26.17 -0.50 21.24
CA THR A 1012 26.63 0.38 20.17
C THR A 1012 25.42 1.04 19.52
N VAL A 1013 25.44 2.37 19.43
CA VAL A 1013 24.38 3.18 18.83
C VAL A 1013 24.91 3.97 17.65
N THR A 1014 24.09 4.14 16.62
CA THR A 1014 24.34 5.09 15.53
C THR A 1014 23.19 6.09 15.48
N VAL A 1015 23.54 7.37 15.51
CA VAL A 1015 22.62 8.51 15.50
C VAL A 1015 22.81 9.28 14.19
N PRO A 1016 21.77 9.45 13.36
CA PRO A 1016 21.88 10.11 12.06
C PRO A 1016 22.43 11.53 12.14
N PRO A 1017 23.15 12.02 11.10
CA PRO A 1017 23.54 13.44 11.02
C PRO A 1017 22.34 14.37 11.19
N ASN A 1018 22.58 15.53 11.81
CA ASN A 1018 21.56 16.53 12.13
C ASN A 1018 20.52 16.10 13.17
N THR A 1019 20.73 14.97 13.86
CA THR A 1019 19.87 14.51 14.95
C THR A 1019 20.66 14.39 16.25
N THR A 1020 19.93 14.24 17.35
CA THR A 1020 20.47 13.94 18.68
C THR A 1020 19.77 12.71 19.24
N ALA A 1021 20.40 12.06 20.21
CA ALA A 1021 19.76 10.97 20.94
C ALA A 1021 20.00 11.09 22.44
N GLU A 1022 18.96 10.78 23.20
CA GLU A 1022 19.08 10.41 24.60
C GLU A 1022 19.31 8.89 24.68
N VAL A 1023 20.46 8.48 25.22
CA VAL A 1023 20.81 7.07 25.41
C VAL A 1023 20.59 6.70 26.87
N ARG A 1024 19.66 5.78 27.10
CA ARG A 1024 19.31 5.27 28.43
C ARG A 1024 19.99 3.92 28.65
N LEU A 1025 20.92 3.89 29.59
CA LEU A 1025 21.69 2.70 29.93
C LEU A 1025 21.14 2.06 31.23
N PRO A 1026 21.19 0.73 31.35
CA PRO A 1026 20.80 0.03 32.57
C PRO A 1026 21.70 0.39 33.76
N LYS A 1027 21.20 0.18 34.99
CA LYS A 1027 21.99 0.29 36.23
C LYS A 1027 23.21 -0.63 36.21
N GLY A 1028 24.33 -0.15 36.73
CA GLY A 1028 25.62 -0.86 36.80
C GLY A 1028 26.79 0.14 36.90
N VAL A 1029 28.02 -0.34 36.77
CA VAL A 1029 29.25 0.47 36.78
C VAL A 1029 29.67 0.80 35.36
N ILE A 1030 29.77 2.10 35.03
CA ILE A 1030 30.41 2.61 33.83
C ILE A 1030 31.70 3.28 34.27
N ARG A 1031 32.86 2.82 33.79
CA ARG A 1031 34.13 3.49 34.12
C ARG A 1031 34.25 4.78 33.33
N ALA A 1032 34.85 5.82 33.90
CA ALA A 1032 34.93 7.13 33.25
C ALA A 1032 35.59 7.10 31.85
N HIS A 1033 36.59 6.23 31.64
CA HIS A 1033 37.24 6.05 30.33
C HIS A 1033 36.44 5.18 29.33
N GLU A 1034 35.32 4.59 29.76
CA GLU A 1034 34.40 3.80 28.92
C GLU A 1034 33.20 4.64 28.45
N VAL A 1035 33.07 5.90 28.89
CA VAL A 1035 32.11 6.87 28.34
C VAL A 1035 32.68 7.44 27.04
N PRO A 1036 31.99 7.30 25.89
CA PRO A 1036 32.46 7.82 24.61
C PRO A 1036 32.63 9.34 24.60
N ASP A 1037 33.64 9.82 23.87
CA ASP A 1037 33.81 11.25 23.61
C ASP A 1037 32.54 11.84 22.95
N GLY A 1038 32.06 12.95 23.51
CA GLY A 1038 30.84 13.64 23.04
C GLY A 1038 29.53 13.14 23.67
N ALA A 1039 29.56 12.09 24.51
CA ALA A 1039 28.43 11.70 25.34
C ALA A 1039 28.41 12.52 26.64
N THR A 1040 27.35 13.28 26.86
CA THR A 1040 27.19 14.13 28.06
C THR A 1040 26.28 13.41 29.06
N PRO A 1041 26.76 13.04 30.26
CA PRO A 1041 25.91 12.44 31.28
C PRO A 1041 24.82 13.42 31.73
N GLN A 1042 23.64 12.89 31.99
CA GLN A 1042 22.48 13.59 32.56
C GLN A 1042 22.09 12.94 33.90
N ASP A 1043 20.97 13.38 34.48
CA ASP A 1043 20.41 12.78 35.68
C ASP A 1043 20.03 11.30 35.49
N THR A 1044 19.92 10.59 36.60
CA THR A 1044 19.42 9.20 36.62
C THR A 1044 17.90 9.23 36.71
N GLU A 1045 17.20 8.54 35.81
CA GLU A 1045 15.74 8.38 35.85
C GLU A 1045 15.43 6.93 36.22
N GLY A 1046 14.91 6.70 37.43
CA GLY A 1046 14.57 5.36 37.92
C GLY A 1046 15.76 4.38 37.95
N ASP A 1047 15.76 3.40 37.06
CA ASP A 1047 16.82 2.41 36.87
C ASP A 1047 17.79 2.72 35.71
N ARG A 1048 17.67 3.90 35.10
CA ARG A 1048 18.43 4.28 33.90
C ARG A 1048 19.44 5.39 34.15
N ARG A 1049 20.66 5.20 33.65
CA ARG A 1049 21.65 6.26 33.50
C ARG A 1049 21.51 6.90 32.13
N ILE A 1050 21.31 8.21 32.09
CA ILE A 1050 21.02 8.93 30.85
C ILE A 1050 22.28 9.63 30.32
N HIS A 1051 22.51 9.53 29.01
CA HIS A 1051 23.52 10.33 28.30
C HIS A 1051 22.87 10.97 27.08
N THR A 1052 23.15 12.24 26.84
CA THR A 1052 22.82 12.87 25.55
C THR A 1052 24.02 12.74 24.61
N VAL A 1053 23.78 12.26 23.40
CA VAL A 1053 24.79 12.20 22.34
C VAL A 1053 24.29 12.97 21.10
N PRO A 1054 25.17 13.68 20.40
CA PRO A 1054 24.83 14.21 19.08
C PRO A 1054 24.93 13.10 18.01
N SER A 1055 24.77 13.44 16.74
CA SER A 1055 24.96 12.50 15.63
C SER A 1055 26.33 11.79 15.67
N GLY A 1056 26.40 10.55 15.20
CA GLY A 1056 27.62 9.75 15.21
C GLY A 1056 27.41 8.32 15.69
N THR A 1057 28.52 7.60 15.89
CA THR A 1057 28.51 6.24 16.45
C THR A 1057 29.19 6.23 17.81
N TYR A 1058 28.54 5.61 18.80
CA TYR A 1058 28.97 5.59 20.20
C TYR A 1058 28.85 4.17 20.77
N SER A 1059 29.82 3.76 21.60
CA SER A 1059 29.82 2.44 22.24
C SER A 1059 29.94 2.55 23.75
N PHE A 1060 28.94 2.07 24.48
CA PHE A 1060 28.88 2.08 25.93
C PHE A 1060 29.14 0.67 26.49
N THR A 1061 29.83 0.59 27.62
CA THR A 1061 29.99 -0.65 28.39
C THR A 1061 29.52 -0.41 29.82
N VAL A 1062 28.54 -1.19 30.27
CA VAL A 1062 28.04 -1.23 31.64
C VAL A 1062 28.46 -2.56 32.24
N ARG A 1063 29.18 -2.51 33.36
CA ARG A 1063 29.64 -3.69 34.12
C ARG A 1063 28.81 -3.85 35.37
N ASP A 1064 28.86 -5.04 35.98
CA ASP A 1064 28.15 -5.33 37.23
C ASP A 1064 26.66 -4.96 37.12
N MET A 1065 26.09 -5.19 35.93
CA MET A 1065 24.65 -5.06 35.72
C MET A 1065 23.95 -6.04 36.68
N PRO A 1066 23.00 -5.57 37.50
CA PRO A 1066 22.18 -6.44 38.31
C PRO A 1066 21.50 -7.49 37.42
N SER A 1067 21.28 -8.69 37.94
CA SER A 1067 20.41 -9.66 37.26
C SER A 1067 19.08 -8.99 36.94
N ALA A 1068 18.59 -9.18 35.70
CA ALA A 1068 17.27 -8.71 35.33
C ALA A 1068 16.23 -9.26 36.33
N PRO A 1069 15.27 -8.43 36.79
CA PRO A 1069 14.18 -8.86 37.68
C PRO A 1069 13.35 -10.00 37.10
#